data_AF-A0A854C481-F1
#
_entry.id   AF-A0A854C481-F1
#
_cell.length_a   1.000
_cell.length_b   1.000
_cell.length_c   1.000
_cell.angle_alpha   90.00
_cell.angle_beta   90.00
_cell.angle_gamma   90.00
#
_symmetry.space_group_name_H-M   'P 1'
#
loop_
_entity.id
_entity.type
_entity.pdbx_description
1 polymer ?
#
loop_
_entity_poly.entity_id
_entity_poly.type
_entity_poly.pdbx_seq_one_letter_code
_entity_poly.pdbx_strand_id
1 'polypeptide(L)'
;MRNRILSLLFLLPFISESVSAALVEEKDYVAYLFTYFTGNHISEEAVCYGVSMDGYTYYALNNNKPVLDSKVISSTGGVRDPHILRGEDGQTFYMVVTDMVSDNGWDSNRAMVLLKSTDLVNWSHSVINMQKRYPGQEKLKRVWAPQTIYNKEVGKYMVYWSMQYAGGVDVIYYAYANEDFTDLEGEPKPLFIPKDKKSCIDGDIVYKDGVYHLFYKTEGHGNGIKVATTRSLTSGEWEEQPDYKQQTKEAVEGAGTFKLIGQDKYILMYDVYMKGAYQFTETTDLKNFKVIDHAVKMNFHPRHGTIIPISRAELKRITDKWGKPAELGELPVNPVLPGFHADPEVLYSQKTQRYYIYSTTDGQPGWGGWYFTVFSSADLRDWTYEGVMLDLRSPQVPWANGNAWAPAIEEKLIDGKYKYFFYYSGNPNDDSGKKIGVAVADSPVGPFKDMGKPIITDSPVGHGQQIDVDVFTDPVSGKSYLYWGNGYMAGAELNDDMVSIKKETLKVMTPKGGTLKDYAYREAAYVFYRQGLYYFLWSVDDTGSANYHVAYGTSDSPLGPIKVAKDPIVMIQDPSKEIYGTAHNSVVRKPGTDEWYIVYHRINKNYLDKDKAPGVHREVCIDRMEFNADGTIQRVKVSK
;
A
#
# COMPACT_ATOMS: atom_id res chain seq x y z
N MET A 1 -62.21 -30.80 -9.64
CA MET A 1 -60.80 -31.13 -9.34
C MET A 1 -60.00 -29.84 -9.38
N ARG A 2 -59.22 -29.59 -8.33
CA ARG A 2 -58.47 -28.35 -8.06
C ARG A 2 -57.31 -28.17 -9.06
N ASN A 3 -57.28 -27.05 -9.77
CA ASN A 3 -56.07 -26.57 -10.44
C ASN A 3 -55.20 -25.80 -9.43
N ARG A 4 -54.04 -26.34 -9.10
CA ARG A 4 -53.01 -25.68 -8.28
C ARG A 4 -52.13 -24.83 -9.20
N ILE A 5 -52.14 -23.51 -9.00
CA ILE A 5 -51.15 -22.59 -9.54
C ILE A 5 -49.91 -22.70 -8.65
N LEU A 6 -48.81 -23.24 -9.21
CA LEU A 6 -47.49 -23.17 -8.58
C LEU A 6 -46.94 -21.76 -8.80
N SER A 7 -46.79 -20.98 -7.72
CA SER A 7 -45.99 -19.75 -7.72
C SER A 7 -44.52 -20.14 -7.56
N LEU A 8 -43.72 -19.98 -8.61
CA LEU A 8 -42.25 -20.04 -8.49
C LEU A 8 -41.77 -18.70 -7.91
N LEU A 9 -41.36 -18.70 -6.64
CA LEU A 9 -40.50 -17.66 -6.09
C LEU A 9 -39.10 -17.83 -6.72
N PHE A 10 -38.73 -16.91 -7.60
CA PHE A 10 -37.34 -16.71 -7.98
C PHE A 10 -36.61 -16.05 -6.81
N LEU A 11 -35.89 -16.84 -6.01
CA LEU A 11 -34.81 -16.33 -5.18
C LEU A 11 -33.64 -15.99 -6.12
N LEU A 12 -33.46 -14.70 -6.39
CA LEU A 12 -32.22 -14.20 -6.98
C LEU A 12 -31.09 -14.41 -5.97
N PRO A 13 -29.99 -15.09 -6.33
CA PRO A 13 -28.83 -15.15 -5.47
C PRO A 13 -28.24 -13.73 -5.36
N PHE A 14 -28.18 -13.20 -4.15
CA PHE A 14 -27.29 -12.09 -3.85
C PHE A 14 -25.86 -12.59 -4.08
N ILE A 15 -25.31 -12.32 -5.26
CA ILE A 15 -23.89 -12.41 -5.50
C ILE A 15 -23.30 -11.25 -4.68
N SER A 16 -22.84 -11.56 -3.48
CA SER A 16 -21.87 -10.76 -2.76
C SER A 16 -20.60 -10.78 -3.60
N GLU A 17 -20.45 -9.83 -4.53
CA GLU A 17 -19.14 -9.53 -5.09
C GLU A 17 -18.23 -9.20 -3.92
N SER A 18 -17.26 -10.07 -3.67
CA SER A 18 -16.21 -9.82 -2.70
C SER A 18 -15.52 -8.53 -3.14
N VAL A 19 -15.72 -7.47 -2.36
CA VAL A 19 -15.01 -6.20 -2.51
C VAL A 19 -13.53 -6.54 -2.39
N SER A 20 -12.82 -6.61 -3.52
CA SER A 20 -11.37 -6.79 -3.52
C SER A 20 -10.79 -5.57 -2.83
N ALA A 21 -10.19 -5.76 -1.65
CA ALA A 21 -9.35 -4.73 -1.05
C ALA A 21 -8.30 -4.30 -2.09
N ALA A 22 -7.94 -3.02 -2.09
CA ALA A 22 -6.84 -2.54 -2.91
C ALA A 22 -5.58 -3.36 -2.58
N LEU A 23 -4.93 -3.91 -3.61
CA LEU A 23 -3.69 -4.68 -3.46
C LEU A 23 -2.59 -3.74 -2.95
N VAL A 24 -1.82 -4.21 -1.95
CA VAL A 24 -0.65 -3.47 -1.46
C VAL A 24 0.43 -3.49 -2.53
N GLU A 25 0.86 -2.31 -2.98
CA GLU A 25 1.90 -2.15 -4.00
C GLU A 25 3.25 -1.76 -3.36
N GLU A 26 4.35 -1.84 -4.12
CA GLU A 26 5.70 -1.50 -3.61
C GLU A 26 5.76 -0.10 -3.00
N LYS A 27 5.01 0.85 -3.55
CA LYS A 27 4.91 2.23 -3.06
C LYS A 27 4.28 2.35 -1.66
N ASP A 28 3.49 1.36 -1.23
CA ASP A 28 2.76 1.40 0.05
C ASP A 28 3.66 0.93 1.20
N TYR A 29 4.84 0.38 0.88
CA TYR A 29 5.82 -0.03 1.86
C TYR A 29 6.55 1.18 2.45
N VAL A 30 6.61 1.23 3.78
CA VAL A 30 7.25 2.31 4.53
C VAL A 30 8.35 1.82 5.46
N ALA A 31 8.45 0.51 5.67
CA ALA A 31 9.37 -0.11 6.60
C ALA A 31 9.65 -1.56 6.20
N TYR A 32 10.53 -2.21 6.97
CA TYR A 32 10.87 -3.62 6.85
C TYR A 32 10.61 -4.32 8.18
N LEU A 33 10.12 -5.55 8.09
CA LEU A 33 10.02 -6.50 9.19
C LEU A 33 11.15 -7.52 9.06
N PHE A 34 11.99 -7.63 10.08
CA PHE A 34 12.97 -8.70 10.25
C PHE A 34 12.42 -9.75 11.21
N THR A 35 12.20 -10.97 10.71
CA THR A 35 11.84 -12.14 11.51
C THR A 35 13.09 -13.00 11.73
N TYR A 36 13.41 -13.31 12.98
CA TYR A 36 14.65 -14.02 13.37
C TYR A 36 14.47 -14.84 14.65
N PHE A 37 15.49 -15.60 15.05
CA PHE A 37 15.66 -16.14 16.42
C PHE A 37 17.02 -15.69 16.97
N THR A 38 17.34 -15.97 18.24
CA THR A 38 18.46 -15.29 18.92
C THR A 38 19.64 -16.19 19.29
N GLY A 39 19.48 -17.51 19.32
CA GLY A 39 20.52 -18.39 19.86
C GLY A 39 20.18 -19.87 19.84
N ASN A 40 20.91 -20.65 20.64
CA ASN A 40 20.80 -22.11 20.67
C ASN A 40 20.14 -22.64 21.95
N HIS A 41 19.98 -21.81 22.97
CA HIS A 41 19.23 -22.24 24.15
C HIS A 41 17.74 -22.31 23.80
N ILE A 42 16.98 -23.24 24.42
CA ILE A 42 15.54 -23.42 24.14
C ILE A 42 14.71 -22.12 24.27
N SER A 43 15.12 -21.18 25.13
CA SER A 43 14.45 -19.88 25.26
C SER A 43 14.78 -18.87 24.15
N GLU A 44 15.83 -19.13 23.38
CA GLU A 44 16.35 -18.31 22.28
C GLU A 44 15.93 -18.87 20.90
N GLU A 45 15.50 -20.13 20.87
CA GLU A 45 14.90 -20.84 19.73
C GLU A 45 13.40 -20.54 19.64
N ALA A 46 13.11 -19.27 19.40
CA ALA A 46 11.77 -18.76 19.26
C ALA A 46 11.75 -17.54 18.32
N VAL A 47 10.62 -17.33 17.66
CA VAL A 47 10.47 -16.26 16.67
C VAL A 47 10.43 -14.90 17.37
N CYS A 48 11.32 -14.01 16.97
CA CYS A 48 11.40 -12.61 17.36
C CYS A 48 11.21 -11.69 16.13
N TYR A 49 10.79 -10.44 16.39
CA TYR A 49 10.64 -9.42 15.36
C TYR A 49 11.56 -8.22 15.60
N GLY A 50 11.98 -7.59 14.51
CA GLY A 50 12.65 -6.31 14.47
C GLY A 50 12.12 -5.47 13.31
N VAL A 51 12.19 -4.15 13.42
CA VAL A 51 11.66 -3.23 12.40
C VAL A 51 12.69 -2.21 12.00
N SER A 52 12.66 -1.79 10.73
CA SER A 52 13.51 -0.75 10.18
C SER A 52 12.73 0.15 9.22
N MET A 53 12.93 1.46 9.29
CA MET A 53 12.32 2.41 8.34
C MET A 53 13.12 2.55 7.03
N ASP A 54 14.40 2.16 7.03
CA ASP A 54 15.35 2.44 5.95
C ASP A 54 15.99 1.17 5.35
N GLY A 55 15.87 0.03 6.02
CA GLY A 55 16.52 -1.23 5.63
C GLY A 55 17.95 -1.38 6.16
N TYR A 56 18.42 -0.43 6.98
CA TYR A 56 19.79 -0.39 7.52
C TYR A 56 19.81 -0.29 9.04
N THR A 57 18.88 0.45 9.65
CA THR A 57 18.79 0.63 11.10
C THR A 57 17.60 -0.13 11.65
N TYR A 58 17.84 -1.20 12.40
CA TYR A 58 16.81 -2.08 12.94
C TYR A 58 16.70 -1.98 14.46
N TYR A 59 15.46 -2.03 14.95
CA TYR A 59 15.14 -2.07 16.37
C TYR A 59 14.28 -3.29 16.68
N ALA A 60 14.65 -4.06 17.70
CA ALA A 60 13.86 -5.20 18.14
C ALA A 60 12.50 -4.74 18.69
N LEU A 61 11.44 -5.45 18.30
CA LEU A 61 10.12 -5.32 18.93
C LEU A 61 10.08 -6.17 20.22
N ASN A 62 9.06 -5.94 21.05
CA ASN A 62 8.80 -6.72 22.27
C ASN A 62 10.00 -6.84 23.22
N ASN A 63 10.89 -5.84 23.25
CA ASN A 63 12.16 -5.87 24.01
C ASN A 63 13.02 -7.10 23.67
N ASN A 64 13.09 -7.47 22.39
CA ASN A 64 13.81 -8.65 21.89
C ASN A 64 13.31 -9.99 22.47
N LYS A 65 12.06 -10.04 22.96
CA LYS A 65 11.40 -11.27 23.41
C LYS A 65 10.60 -11.91 22.27
N PRO A 66 10.34 -13.22 22.33
CA PRO A 66 9.56 -13.91 21.31
C PRO A 66 8.17 -13.32 21.10
N VAL A 67 7.72 -13.31 19.85
CA VAL A 67 6.37 -12.88 19.44
C VAL A 67 5.40 -14.05 19.27
N LEU A 68 5.91 -15.28 19.29
CA LEU A 68 5.14 -16.52 19.27
C LEU A 68 5.62 -17.45 20.40
N ASP A 69 4.70 -18.23 20.97
CA ASP A 69 5.03 -19.25 21.95
C ASP A 69 5.40 -20.56 21.24
N SER A 70 6.70 -20.86 21.16
CA SER A 70 7.23 -22.08 20.55
C SER A 70 6.59 -23.37 21.12
N LYS A 71 6.17 -23.38 22.39
CA LYS A 71 5.54 -24.56 23.02
C LYS A 71 4.14 -24.83 22.50
N VAL A 72 3.48 -23.81 21.96
CA VAL A 72 2.14 -23.92 21.38
C VAL A 72 2.23 -24.33 19.92
N ILE A 73 3.14 -23.71 19.15
CA ILE A 73 3.16 -23.86 17.69
C ILE A 73 3.97 -25.07 17.18
N SER A 74 4.84 -25.65 18.02
CA SER A 74 5.80 -26.69 17.61
C SER A 74 5.64 -27.96 18.43
N SER A 75 6.15 -29.09 17.91
CA SER A 75 6.14 -30.37 18.61
C SER A 75 7.31 -30.56 19.57
N THR A 76 8.43 -29.85 19.35
CA THR A 76 9.62 -29.94 20.21
C THR A 76 9.66 -28.90 21.33
N GLY A 77 8.87 -27.82 21.20
CA GLY A 77 8.86 -26.70 22.12
C GLY A 77 9.82 -25.56 21.76
N GLY A 78 10.57 -25.68 20.64
CA GLY A 78 11.47 -24.67 20.09
C GLY A 78 11.30 -24.57 18.57
N VAL A 79 11.59 -23.39 18.02
CA VAL A 79 11.58 -23.16 16.56
C VAL A 79 12.77 -22.33 16.11
N ARG A 80 13.25 -22.57 14.89
CA ARG A 80 14.43 -21.93 14.30
C ARG A 80 14.17 -21.54 12.84
N ASP A 81 15.09 -20.76 12.31
CA ASP A 81 15.21 -20.45 10.88
C ASP A 81 13.89 -19.92 10.27
N PRO A 82 13.26 -18.88 10.86
CA PRO A 82 12.00 -18.36 10.34
C PRO A 82 12.18 -17.68 9.00
N HIS A 83 11.43 -18.18 8.02
CA HIS A 83 11.23 -17.52 6.74
C HIS A 83 9.80 -17.02 6.61
N ILE A 84 9.63 -15.73 6.28
CA ILE A 84 8.33 -15.08 6.10
C ILE A 84 8.17 -14.57 4.66
N LEU A 85 6.96 -14.70 4.11
CA LEU A 85 6.60 -14.27 2.76
C LEU A 85 5.23 -13.57 2.79
N ARG A 86 5.10 -12.44 2.08
CA ARG A 86 3.78 -11.89 1.72
C ARG A 86 3.26 -12.65 0.49
N GLY A 87 2.02 -13.11 0.55
CA GLY A 87 1.35 -13.76 -0.55
C GLY A 87 1.05 -12.81 -1.73
N GLU A 88 0.83 -13.39 -2.90
CA GLU A 88 0.45 -12.67 -4.13
C GLU A 88 -0.93 -11.98 -4.04
N ASP A 89 -1.74 -12.32 -3.03
CA ASP A 89 -2.99 -11.61 -2.72
C ASP A 89 -2.75 -10.26 -1.99
N GLY A 90 -1.50 -9.95 -1.65
CA GLY A 90 -1.07 -8.73 -0.97
C GLY A 90 -1.41 -8.66 0.53
N GLN A 91 -2.22 -9.60 1.05
CA GLN A 91 -2.86 -9.51 2.37
C GLN A 91 -2.51 -10.68 3.30
N THR A 92 -2.22 -11.85 2.72
CA THR A 92 -1.84 -13.04 3.49
C THR A 92 -0.33 -13.06 3.69
N PHE A 93 0.10 -13.49 4.87
CA PHE A 93 1.48 -13.75 5.22
C PHE A 93 1.65 -15.23 5.56
N TYR A 94 2.68 -15.82 5.00
CA TYR A 94 3.09 -17.19 5.25
C TYR A 94 4.42 -17.18 5.97
N MET A 95 4.55 -18.00 7.01
CA MET A 95 5.83 -18.23 7.68
C MET A 95 6.08 -19.72 7.79
N VAL A 96 7.32 -20.13 7.60
CA VAL A 96 7.76 -21.50 7.86
C VAL A 96 8.97 -21.46 8.79
N VAL A 97 9.04 -22.43 9.71
CA VAL A 97 10.13 -22.57 10.69
C VAL A 97 10.52 -24.03 10.86
N THR A 98 11.77 -24.27 11.24
CA THR A 98 12.25 -25.57 11.68
C THR A 98 11.74 -25.86 13.10
N ASP A 99 11.10 -27.01 13.33
CA ASP A 99 10.57 -27.45 14.64
C ASP A 99 11.66 -28.17 15.45
N MET A 100 12.45 -27.45 16.24
CA MET A 100 13.68 -27.99 16.82
C MET A 100 14.06 -27.34 18.15
N VAL A 101 14.69 -28.16 19.00
CA VAL A 101 15.50 -27.69 20.12
C VAL A 101 16.92 -28.22 19.98
N SER A 102 17.92 -27.35 19.78
CA SER A 102 19.29 -27.79 19.47
C SER A 102 20.01 -28.47 20.63
N ASP A 103 19.60 -28.21 21.89
CA ASP A 103 20.05 -28.94 23.07
C ASP A 103 19.73 -30.45 23.01
N ASN A 104 18.73 -30.86 22.21
CA ASN A 104 18.44 -32.27 21.95
C ASN A 104 19.34 -32.91 20.87
N GLY A 105 20.31 -32.14 20.35
CA GLY A 105 21.22 -32.53 19.28
C GLY A 105 20.76 -32.11 17.88
N TRP A 106 21.71 -32.03 16.95
CA TRP A 106 21.47 -31.52 15.60
C TRP A 106 20.60 -32.43 14.71
N ASP A 107 20.53 -33.72 15.03
CA ASP A 107 19.66 -34.69 14.33
C ASP A 107 18.30 -34.87 15.06
N SER A 108 17.91 -33.97 15.98
CA SER A 108 16.70 -34.11 16.79
C SER A 108 15.40 -33.70 16.07
N ASN A 109 15.52 -33.01 14.94
CA ASN A 109 14.40 -32.45 14.20
C ASN A 109 13.95 -33.38 13.06
N ARG A 110 12.64 -33.50 12.82
CA ARG A 110 12.07 -34.18 11.63
C ARG A 110 10.83 -33.46 11.10
N ALA A 111 10.64 -32.23 11.53
CA ALA A 111 9.40 -31.49 11.31
C ALA A 111 9.66 -30.03 10.98
N MET A 112 8.69 -29.41 10.33
CA MET A 112 8.59 -27.97 10.18
C MET A 112 7.22 -27.51 10.65
N VAL A 113 7.10 -26.23 10.96
CA VAL A 113 5.80 -25.60 11.22
C VAL A 113 5.48 -24.66 10.07
N LEU A 114 4.29 -24.79 9.50
CA LEU A 114 3.70 -23.82 8.58
C LEU A 114 2.80 -22.90 9.39
N LEU A 115 2.91 -21.60 9.16
CA LEU A 115 2.09 -20.58 9.79
C LEU A 115 1.46 -19.65 8.74
N LYS A 116 0.23 -19.20 9.00
CA LYS A 116 -0.52 -18.28 8.14
C LYS A 116 -1.13 -17.16 8.98
N SER A 117 -1.08 -15.93 8.47
CA SER A 117 -1.64 -14.74 9.10
C SER A 117 -2.15 -13.75 8.06
N THR A 118 -3.07 -12.86 8.42
CA THR A 118 -3.47 -11.69 7.61
C THR A 118 -3.11 -10.37 8.30
N ASP A 119 -2.38 -10.44 9.42
CA ASP A 119 -2.14 -9.29 10.28
C ASP A 119 -0.76 -9.27 10.96
N LEU A 120 0.10 -10.26 10.68
CA LEU A 120 1.45 -10.44 11.25
C LEU A 120 1.49 -10.66 12.77
N VAL A 121 0.35 -10.63 13.45
CA VAL A 121 0.22 -10.70 14.92
C VAL A 121 -0.39 -12.03 15.34
N ASN A 122 -1.49 -12.43 14.71
CA ASN A 122 -2.22 -13.65 14.98
C ASN A 122 -1.90 -14.66 13.89
N TRP A 123 -1.44 -15.84 14.31
CA TRP A 123 -0.98 -16.88 13.40
C TRP A 123 -1.74 -18.17 13.65
N SER A 124 -2.33 -18.75 12.60
CA SER A 124 -2.62 -20.18 12.59
C SER A 124 -1.34 -20.96 12.32
N HIS A 125 -1.28 -22.21 12.77
CA HIS A 125 -0.10 -23.05 12.61
C HIS A 125 -0.48 -24.50 12.32
N SER A 126 0.41 -25.22 11.66
CA SER A 126 0.34 -26.67 11.42
C SER A 126 1.73 -27.27 11.44
N VAL A 127 1.90 -28.40 12.14
CA VAL A 127 3.18 -29.11 12.23
C VAL A 127 3.20 -30.24 11.20
N ILE A 128 4.20 -30.22 10.32
CA ILE A 128 4.43 -31.27 9.34
C ILE A 128 5.65 -32.07 9.76
N ASN A 129 5.42 -33.25 10.33
CA ASN A 129 6.47 -34.21 10.64
C ASN A 129 6.66 -35.17 9.47
N MET A 130 7.82 -35.08 8.79
CA MET A 130 8.09 -35.80 7.55
C MET A 130 8.05 -37.33 7.72
N GLN A 131 8.55 -37.84 8.86
CA GLN A 131 8.54 -39.28 9.15
C GLN A 131 7.13 -39.84 9.37
N LYS A 132 6.22 -39.01 9.88
CA LYS A 132 4.81 -39.39 10.09
C LYS A 132 3.97 -39.18 8.85
N ARG A 133 4.27 -38.13 8.07
CA ARG A 133 3.47 -37.69 6.93
C ARG A 133 3.68 -38.52 5.67
N TYR A 134 4.90 -39.04 5.48
CA TYR A 134 5.29 -39.77 4.27
C TYR A 134 5.85 -41.16 4.60
N PRO A 135 5.48 -42.20 3.83
CA PRO A 135 6.07 -43.53 3.99
C PRO A 135 7.56 -43.54 3.58
N GLY A 136 8.34 -44.49 4.10
CA GLY A 136 9.74 -44.69 3.69
C GLY A 136 10.75 -43.68 4.26
N GLN A 137 10.35 -42.91 5.27
CA GLN A 137 11.15 -41.86 5.89
C GLN A 137 11.90 -42.32 7.16
N GLU A 138 12.01 -43.63 7.40
CA GLU A 138 12.57 -44.20 8.64
C GLU A 138 14.04 -43.82 8.84
N LYS A 139 14.77 -43.57 7.74
CA LYS A 139 16.18 -43.17 7.75
C LYS A 139 16.39 -41.65 7.70
N LEU A 140 15.32 -40.86 7.67
CA LEU A 140 15.41 -39.40 7.69
C LEU A 140 16.02 -38.95 9.01
N LYS A 141 17.07 -38.13 8.94
CA LYS A 141 17.75 -37.59 10.13
C LYS A 141 17.24 -36.22 10.52
N ARG A 142 17.12 -35.30 9.56
CA ARG A 142 16.86 -33.87 9.81
C ARG A 142 16.15 -33.15 8.67
N VAL A 143 15.43 -32.09 9.03
CA VAL A 143 14.65 -31.18 8.16
C VAL A 143 14.92 -29.73 8.57
N TRP A 144 15.73 -29.02 7.79
CA TRP A 144 16.26 -27.70 8.21
C TRP A 144 15.88 -26.56 7.27
N ALA A 145 15.77 -25.38 7.86
CA ALA A 145 15.61 -24.09 7.20
C ALA A 145 14.57 -24.12 6.07
N PRO A 146 13.30 -24.42 6.37
CA PRO A 146 12.26 -24.31 5.37
C PRO A 146 12.10 -22.85 4.96
N GLN A 147 11.83 -22.63 3.67
CA GLN A 147 11.50 -21.35 3.09
C GLN A 147 10.31 -21.50 2.12
N THR A 148 9.74 -20.39 1.67
CA THR A 148 8.55 -20.38 0.81
C THR A 148 8.75 -19.43 -0.38
N ILE A 149 8.30 -19.82 -1.57
CA ILE A 149 8.26 -18.96 -2.76
C ILE A 149 7.00 -19.22 -3.57
N TYR A 150 6.44 -18.20 -4.22
CA TYR A 150 5.34 -18.40 -5.17
C TYR A 150 5.88 -18.86 -6.53
N ASN A 151 5.48 -20.04 -6.99
CA ASN A 151 5.78 -20.52 -8.33
C ASN A 151 4.73 -20.02 -9.32
N LYS A 152 5.08 -18.97 -10.08
CA LYS A 152 4.20 -18.35 -11.09
C LYS A 152 3.78 -19.31 -12.21
N GLU A 153 4.59 -20.31 -12.55
CA GLU A 153 4.26 -21.27 -13.62
C GLU A 153 3.14 -22.22 -13.20
N VAL A 154 3.06 -22.54 -11.91
CA VAL A 154 2.10 -23.50 -11.34
C VAL A 154 0.94 -22.79 -10.62
N GLY A 155 1.11 -21.52 -10.27
CA GLY A 155 0.12 -20.74 -9.54
C GLY A 155 -0.01 -21.14 -8.07
N LYS A 156 1.06 -21.68 -7.46
CA LYS A 156 1.05 -22.22 -6.08
C LYS A 156 2.28 -21.79 -5.29
N TYR A 157 2.14 -21.76 -3.97
CA TYR A 157 3.26 -21.61 -3.04
C TYR A 157 4.04 -22.93 -2.93
N MET A 158 5.34 -22.85 -3.19
CA MET A 158 6.31 -23.92 -2.98
C MET A 158 6.98 -23.72 -1.62
N VAL A 159 6.99 -24.75 -0.79
CA VAL A 159 7.83 -24.83 0.40
C VAL A 159 9.06 -25.66 0.04
N TYR A 160 10.24 -25.18 0.39
CA TYR A 160 11.50 -25.85 0.11
C TYR A 160 12.41 -25.83 1.34
N TRP A 161 13.20 -26.87 1.55
CA TRP A 161 13.95 -27.09 2.79
C TRP A 161 15.08 -28.08 2.59
N SER A 162 16.00 -28.15 3.55
CA SER A 162 17.13 -29.07 3.52
C SER A 162 16.80 -30.39 4.23
N MET A 163 17.14 -31.53 3.64
CA MET A 163 16.97 -32.86 4.25
C MET A 163 18.23 -33.69 4.15
N GLN A 164 18.48 -34.51 5.17
CA GLN A 164 19.53 -35.52 5.15
C GLN A 164 19.00 -36.88 5.63
N TYR A 165 19.37 -37.94 4.90
CA TYR A 165 19.17 -39.32 5.33
C TYR A 165 20.47 -39.89 5.92
N ALA A 166 20.36 -40.87 6.81
CA ALA A 166 21.52 -41.50 7.44
C ALA A 166 22.57 -42.01 6.42
N GLY A 167 23.79 -41.47 6.50
CA GLY A 167 24.91 -41.81 5.62
C GLY A 167 24.94 -41.06 4.28
N GLY A 168 23.98 -40.15 4.04
CA GLY A 168 23.93 -39.28 2.87
C GLY A 168 24.42 -37.86 3.12
N VAL A 169 24.25 -37.00 2.12
CA VAL A 169 24.48 -35.55 2.20
C VAL A 169 23.16 -34.81 2.37
N ASP A 170 23.22 -33.56 2.78
CA ASP A 170 22.07 -32.66 2.81
C ASP A 170 21.73 -32.20 1.39
N VAL A 171 20.46 -32.26 1.04
CA VAL A 171 19.92 -31.86 -0.26
C VAL A 171 18.72 -30.96 -0.03
N ILE A 172 18.51 -29.96 -0.91
CA ILE A 172 17.33 -29.11 -0.87
C ILE A 172 16.18 -29.81 -1.61
N TYR A 173 15.09 -30.06 -0.90
CA TYR A 173 13.84 -30.64 -1.39
C TYR A 173 12.75 -29.57 -1.47
N TYR A 174 11.67 -29.86 -2.20
CA TYR A 174 10.47 -29.04 -2.22
C TYR A 174 9.19 -29.88 -2.28
N ALA A 175 8.09 -29.25 -1.88
CA ALA A 175 6.71 -29.65 -2.17
C ALA A 175 5.83 -28.40 -2.28
N TYR A 176 4.64 -28.52 -2.84
CA TYR A 176 3.67 -27.41 -2.88
C TYR A 176 2.85 -27.40 -1.60
N ALA A 177 2.57 -26.22 -1.06
CA ALA A 177 1.58 -26.10 0.01
C ALA A 177 0.17 -26.30 -0.55
N ASN A 178 -0.73 -26.87 0.25
CA ASN A 178 -2.16 -26.85 -0.03
C ASN A 178 -2.72 -25.41 0.09
N GLU A 179 -3.94 -25.20 -0.40
CA GLU A 179 -4.59 -23.87 -0.43
C GLU A 179 -4.70 -23.20 0.95
N ASP A 180 -4.97 -24.00 1.99
CA ASP A 180 -5.08 -23.51 3.37
C ASP A 180 -3.73 -23.19 4.02
N PHE A 181 -2.61 -23.60 3.40
CA PHE A 181 -1.25 -23.53 3.94
C PHE A 181 -1.11 -24.28 5.27
N THR A 182 -1.71 -25.46 5.35
CA THR A 182 -1.74 -26.34 6.53
C THR A 182 -1.05 -27.67 6.31
N ASP A 183 -0.80 -28.07 5.06
CA ASP A 183 -0.10 -29.30 4.70
C ASP A 183 0.63 -29.14 3.35
N LEU A 184 1.42 -30.14 2.98
CA LEU A 184 2.12 -30.24 1.70
C LEU A 184 1.41 -31.24 0.77
N GLU A 185 1.32 -30.87 -0.50
CA GLU A 185 0.79 -31.67 -1.58
C GLU A 185 1.84 -32.59 -2.19
N GLY A 186 1.48 -33.87 -2.34
CA GLY A 186 2.36 -34.88 -2.94
C GLY A 186 3.59 -35.20 -2.09
N GLU A 187 4.49 -36.02 -2.65
CA GLU A 187 5.76 -36.38 -2.00
C GLU A 187 6.84 -35.33 -2.28
N PRO A 188 7.72 -35.03 -1.31
CA PRO A 188 8.85 -34.13 -1.51
C PRO A 188 9.78 -34.60 -2.61
N LYS A 189 10.21 -33.67 -3.46
CA LYS A 189 11.13 -33.93 -4.58
C LYS A 189 12.42 -33.14 -4.40
N PRO A 190 13.59 -33.65 -4.84
CA PRO A 190 14.79 -32.83 -4.88
C PRO A 190 14.56 -31.58 -5.73
N LEU A 191 14.81 -30.41 -5.15
CA LEU A 191 14.79 -29.13 -5.84
C LEU A 191 16.14 -28.84 -6.46
N PHE A 192 17.20 -29.03 -5.68
CA PHE A 192 18.57 -28.71 -6.06
C PHE A 192 19.56 -29.69 -5.43
N ILE A 193 20.40 -30.28 -6.28
CA ILE A 193 21.55 -31.11 -5.91
C ILE A 193 22.78 -30.49 -6.59
N PRO A 194 23.81 -30.05 -5.86
CA PRO A 194 25.00 -29.46 -6.47
C PRO A 194 25.74 -30.49 -7.33
N LYS A 195 26.43 -30.04 -8.38
CA LYS A 195 27.16 -30.89 -9.34
C LYS A 195 28.20 -31.78 -8.68
N ASP A 196 28.81 -31.32 -7.59
CA ASP A 196 29.80 -32.09 -6.80
C ASP A 196 29.16 -33.13 -5.87
N LYS A 197 27.83 -33.14 -5.75
CA LYS A 197 27.01 -34.03 -4.91
C LYS A 197 27.36 -33.94 -3.42
N LYS A 198 27.85 -32.79 -2.97
CA LYS A 198 28.09 -32.48 -1.55
C LYS A 198 26.88 -31.82 -0.92
N SER A 199 26.95 -31.58 0.39
CA SER A 199 25.83 -31.02 1.14
C SER A 199 25.53 -29.60 0.68
N CYS A 200 24.25 -29.32 0.45
CA CYS A 200 23.70 -27.98 0.30
C CYS A 200 22.56 -27.77 1.30
N ILE A 201 22.58 -26.63 2.01
CA ILE A 201 21.56 -26.25 2.99
C ILE A 201 21.23 -24.75 2.89
N ASP A 202 20.27 -24.30 3.70
CA ASP A 202 19.90 -22.89 3.89
C ASP A 202 19.67 -22.14 2.56
N GLY A 203 18.78 -22.71 1.73
CA GLY A 203 18.43 -22.12 0.45
C GLY A 203 17.57 -20.86 0.62
N ASP A 204 17.90 -19.80 -0.12
CA ASP A 204 17.12 -18.56 -0.27
C ASP A 204 16.97 -18.24 -1.76
N ILE A 205 15.72 -18.20 -2.25
CA ILE A 205 15.42 -18.00 -3.66
C ILE A 205 14.82 -16.61 -3.90
N VAL A 206 15.49 -15.82 -4.74
CA VAL A 206 14.98 -14.52 -5.23
C VAL A 206 14.75 -14.55 -6.74
N TYR A 207 13.64 -13.96 -7.19
CA TYR A 207 13.34 -13.79 -8.60
C TYR A 207 13.73 -12.39 -9.08
N LYS A 208 14.54 -12.31 -10.14
CA LYS A 208 14.89 -11.06 -10.83
C LYS A 208 14.96 -11.28 -12.34
N ASP A 209 14.29 -10.42 -13.11
CA ASP A 209 14.37 -10.36 -14.58
C ASP A 209 14.21 -11.70 -15.31
N GLY A 210 13.23 -12.51 -14.89
CA GLY A 210 12.96 -13.81 -15.51
C GLY A 210 13.91 -14.94 -15.08
N VAL A 211 14.67 -14.76 -14.00
CA VAL A 211 15.62 -15.73 -13.47
C VAL A 211 15.45 -15.85 -11.95
N TYR A 212 15.33 -17.08 -11.47
CA TYR A 212 15.41 -17.43 -10.06
C TYR A 212 16.87 -17.64 -9.66
N HIS A 213 17.27 -17.06 -8.53
CA HIS A 213 18.62 -17.15 -7.97
C HIS A 213 18.51 -17.82 -6.60
N LEU A 214 19.00 -19.05 -6.49
CA LEU A 214 19.09 -19.80 -5.23
C LEU A 214 20.44 -19.53 -4.60
N PHE A 215 20.48 -18.72 -3.55
CA PHE A 215 21.63 -18.64 -2.65
C PHE A 215 21.56 -19.82 -1.69
N TYR A 216 22.67 -20.55 -1.53
CA TYR A 216 22.71 -21.74 -0.67
C TYR A 216 24.06 -21.85 0.03
N LYS A 217 24.05 -22.43 1.22
CA LYS A 217 25.27 -22.81 1.95
C LYS A 217 25.76 -24.16 1.44
N THR A 218 27.02 -24.25 1.04
CA THR A 218 27.69 -25.51 0.70
C THR A 218 28.53 -26.02 1.87
N GLU A 219 28.59 -27.34 2.04
CA GLU A 219 29.45 -28.00 3.04
C GLU A 219 30.20 -29.20 2.44
N GLY A 220 31.44 -29.41 2.89
CA GLY A 220 32.22 -30.62 2.63
C GLY A 220 33.31 -30.49 1.55
N HIS A 221 33.32 -29.44 0.74
CA HIS A 221 34.42 -29.10 -0.20
C HIS A 221 34.59 -27.59 -0.34
N GLY A 222 34.86 -26.94 0.80
CA GLY A 222 34.81 -25.50 0.96
C GLY A 222 33.42 -25.09 1.43
N ASN A 223 33.38 -24.29 2.50
CA ASN A 223 32.13 -23.92 3.16
C ASN A 223 31.83 -22.47 2.88
N GLY A 224 30.58 -22.18 2.55
CA GLY A 224 30.16 -20.81 2.30
C GLY A 224 28.91 -20.67 1.45
N ILE A 225 28.54 -19.43 1.13
CA ILE A 225 27.39 -19.11 0.30
C ILE A 225 27.77 -19.12 -1.18
N LYS A 226 27.08 -19.93 -1.98
CA LYS A 226 27.13 -19.95 -3.45
C LYS A 226 25.76 -19.62 -4.03
N VAL A 227 25.70 -19.44 -5.35
CA VAL A 227 24.44 -19.20 -6.05
C VAL A 227 24.28 -20.14 -7.24
N ALA A 228 23.05 -20.63 -7.44
CA ALA A 228 22.64 -21.33 -8.65
C ALA A 228 21.43 -20.63 -9.27
N THR A 229 21.32 -20.62 -10.60
CA THR A 229 20.24 -19.91 -11.30
C THR A 229 19.40 -20.84 -12.16
N THR A 230 18.10 -20.57 -12.27
CA THR A 230 17.21 -21.25 -13.20
C THR A 230 16.13 -20.32 -13.74
N ARG A 231 15.50 -20.69 -14.86
CA ARG A 231 14.31 -19.99 -15.39
C ARG A 231 12.99 -20.66 -15.00
N SER A 232 13.04 -21.90 -14.52
CA SER A 232 11.88 -22.65 -14.05
C SER A 232 12.25 -23.46 -12.80
N LEU A 233 11.63 -23.14 -11.67
CA LEU A 233 11.93 -23.71 -10.35
C LEU A 233 11.90 -25.24 -10.33
N THR A 234 11.04 -25.86 -11.14
CA THR A 234 10.82 -27.31 -11.16
C THR A 234 11.40 -28.01 -12.37
N SER A 235 12.22 -27.32 -13.17
CA SER A 235 12.89 -27.93 -14.32
C SER A 235 13.92 -29.00 -13.91
N GLY A 236 14.46 -28.92 -12.68
CA GLY A 236 15.60 -29.70 -12.24
C GLY A 236 16.95 -29.19 -12.80
N GLU A 237 16.91 -28.17 -13.66
CA GLU A 237 18.09 -27.62 -14.34
C GLU A 237 18.51 -26.32 -13.67
N TRP A 238 19.64 -26.37 -12.96
CA TRP A 238 20.24 -25.24 -12.26
C TRP A 238 21.66 -24.97 -12.76
N GLU A 239 21.92 -23.71 -13.10
CA GLU A 239 23.24 -23.23 -13.48
C GLU A 239 23.99 -22.71 -12.25
N GLU A 240 24.88 -23.53 -11.69
CA GLU A 240 25.75 -23.14 -10.58
C GLU A 240 26.84 -22.14 -10.99
N GLN A 241 27.00 -21.09 -10.20
CA GLN A 241 28.11 -20.16 -10.30
C GLN A 241 29.29 -20.64 -9.42
N PRO A 242 30.54 -20.53 -9.91
CA PRO A 242 31.69 -21.14 -9.25
C PRO A 242 32.18 -20.39 -8.00
N ASP A 243 31.85 -19.10 -7.87
CA ASP A 243 32.38 -18.21 -6.85
C ASP A 243 31.50 -18.12 -5.59
N TYR A 244 32.14 -17.89 -4.45
CA TYR A 244 31.45 -17.62 -3.19
C TYR A 244 30.92 -16.18 -3.17
N LYS A 245 29.72 -16.00 -2.64
CA LYS A 245 29.04 -14.69 -2.56
C LYS A 245 29.28 -13.96 -1.24
N GLN A 246 29.66 -14.70 -0.20
CA GLN A 246 30.11 -14.09 1.05
C GLN A 246 31.36 -13.24 0.85
N GLN A 247 31.51 -12.16 1.63
CA GLN A 247 32.63 -11.24 1.55
C GLN A 247 33.55 -11.35 2.79
N THR A 248 33.43 -12.48 3.50
CA THR A 248 34.20 -12.83 4.69
C THR A 248 34.80 -14.22 4.55
N LYS A 249 35.91 -14.46 5.26
CA LYS A 249 36.54 -15.78 5.37
C LYS A 249 36.01 -16.60 6.55
N GLU A 250 35.16 -15.99 7.37
CA GLU A 250 34.53 -16.65 8.52
C GLU A 250 33.48 -17.66 8.05
N ALA A 251 33.10 -18.57 8.94
CA ALA A 251 32.00 -19.49 8.68
C ALA A 251 30.66 -18.73 8.67
N VAL A 252 29.84 -19.00 7.65
CA VAL A 252 28.56 -18.31 7.42
C VAL A 252 27.45 -19.30 7.09
N GLU A 253 26.22 -18.91 7.36
CA GLU A 253 25.00 -19.68 7.07
C GLU A 253 23.76 -18.79 6.95
N GLY A 254 22.60 -19.38 6.65
CA GLY A 254 21.32 -18.67 6.67
C GLY A 254 21.29 -17.44 5.77
N ALA A 255 21.55 -17.64 4.47
CA ALA A 255 21.44 -16.55 3.50
C ALA A 255 20.01 -16.02 3.44
N GLY A 256 19.87 -14.71 3.29
CA GLY A 256 18.59 -14.05 3.06
C GLY A 256 18.75 -12.85 2.13
N THR A 257 17.86 -12.73 1.16
CA THR A 257 17.89 -11.64 0.17
C THR A 257 16.62 -10.79 0.25
N PHE A 258 16.76 -9.47 0.25
CA PHE A 258 15.62 -8.56 0.14
C PHE A 258 15.92 -7.34 -0.72
N LYS A 259 14.90 -6.77 -1.35
CA LYS A 259 14.99 -5.56 -2.17
C LYS A 259 14.81 -4.31 -1.30
N LEU A 260 15.57 -3.26 -1.56
CA LEU A 260 15.34 -1.95 -0.97
C LEU A 260 14.14 -1.26 -1.65
N ILE A 261 13.17 -0.82 -0.85
CA ILE A 261 11.94 -0.13 -1.27
C ILE A 261 12.28 1.02 -2.22
N GLY A 262 11.69 1.00 -3.41
CA GLY A 262 11.82 2.07 -4.40
C GLY A 262 13.18 2.11 -5.13
N GLN A 263 14.07 1.14 -4.91
CA GLN A 263 15.40 1.09 -5.51
C GLN A 263 15.62 -0.22 -6.27
N ASP A 264 16.36 -0.18 -7.39
CA ASP A 264 16.86 -1.41 -8.04
C ASP A 264 18.13 -1.91 -7.33
N LYS A 265 18.01 -2.14 -6.02
CA LYS A 265 19.08 -2.59 -5.15
C LYS A 265 18.58 -3.70 -4.25
N TYR A 266 19.42 -4.68 -4.05
CA TYR A 266 19.16 -5.83 -3.19
C TYR A 266 20.24 -5.91 -2.12
N ILE A 267 19.84 -6.41 -0.96
CA ILE A 267 20.71 -6.76 0.14
C ILE A 267 20.79 -8.27 0.22
N LEU A 268 22.00 -8.82 0.27
CA LEU A 268 22.26 -10.20 0.70
C LEU A 268 22.83 -10.15 2.11
N MET A 269 22.19 -10.85 3.03
CA MET A 269 22.60 -10.98 4.42
C MET A 269 22.83 -12.45 4.79
N TYR A 270 23.73 -12.71 5.73
CA TYR A 270 24.00 -14.07 6.24
C TYR A 270 24.56 -14.02 7.67
N ASP A 271 24.26 -15.06 8.45
CA ASP A 271 24.69 -15.26 9.83
C ASP A 271 26.17 -15.69 9.85
N VAL A 272 27.03 -14.87 10.44
CA VAL A 272 28.42 -15.22 10.78
C VAL A 272 28.39 -15.92 12.14
N TYR A 273 27.76 -17.09 12.18
CA TYR A 273 27.23 -17.72 13.39
C TYR A 273 28.26 -17.98 14.50
N MET A 274 29.54 -18.17 14.14
CA MET A 274 30.63 -18.34 15.13
C MET A 274 31.00 -17.03 15.86
N LYS A 275 30.57 -15.89 15.34
CA LYS A 275 30.83 -14.55 15.88
C LYS A 275 29.59 -13.89 16.48
N GLY A 276 28.40 -14.50 16.34
CA GLY A 276 27.14 -13.90 16.76
C GLY A 276 26.86 -12.56 16.05
N ALA A 277 27.22 -12.48 14.77
CA ALA A 277 27.11 -11.26 13.97
C ALA A 277 26.52 -11.59 12.60
N TYR A 278 25.95 -10.60 11.94
CA TYR A 278 25.56 -10.67 10.53
C TYR A 278 26.54 -9.89 9.67
N GLN A 279 26.71 -10.34 8.43
CA GLN A 279 27.29 -9.51 7.37
C GLN A 279 26.21 -9.16 6.36
N PHE A 280 26.18 -7.89 5.96
CA PHE A 280 25.26 -7.34 4.98
C PHE A 280 26.05 -6.87 3.76
N THR A 281 25.56 -7.21 2.58
CA THR A 281 26.14 -6.78 1.31
C THR A 281 25.08 -6.21 0.38
N GLU A 282 25.45 -5.21 -0.42
CA GLU A 282 24.58 -4.57 -1.42
C GLU A 282 24.94 -5.04 -2.82
N THR A 283 23.94 -5.18 -3.70
CA THR A 283 24.09 -5.50 -5.12
C THR A 283 22.97 -4.87 -5.97
N THR A 284 23.23 -4.64 -7.25
CA THR A 284 22.22 -4.28 -8.25
C THR A 284 22.01 -5.40 -9.28
N ASP A 285 22.82 -6.46 -9.27
CA ASP A 285 22.82 -7.50 -10.32
C ASP A 285 22.76 -8.92 -9.76
N LEU A 286 22.71 -9.09 -8.43
CA LEU A 286 22.74 -10.37 -7.72
C LEU A 286 24.01 -11.20 -7.98
N LYS A 287 25.06 -10.58 -8.54
CA LYS A 287 26.33 -11.22 -8.88
C LYS A 287 27.50 -10.61 -8.12
N ASN A 288 27.57 -9.29 -8.11
CA ASN A 288 28.62 -8.49 -7.49
C ASN A 288 28.09 -7.88 -6.18
N PHE A 289 28.79 -8.17 -5.07
CA PHE A 289 28.34 -7.80 -3.73
C PHE A 289 29.36 -6.91 -3.03
N LYS A 290 28.89 -5.83 -2.42
CA LYS A 290 29.73 -4.89 -1.65
C LYS A 290 29.34 -4.90 -0.18
N VAL A 291 30.31 -5.08 0.73
CA VAL A 291 30.08 -5.03 2.18
C VAL A 291 29.57 -3.66 2.62
N ILE A 292 28.50 -3.68 3.44
CA ILE A 292 27.85 -2.48 4.00
C ILE A 292 27.67 -2.55 5.52
N ASP A 293 28.39 -3.44 6.22
CA ASP A 293 28.27 -3.65 7.68
C ASP A 293 28.32 -2.33 8.49
N HIS A 294 29.16 -1.38 8.09
CA HIS A 294 29.29 -0.07 8.74
C HIS A 294 28.04 0.82 8.65
N ALA A 295 27.16 0.58 7.68
CA ALA A 295 25.92 1.30 7.50
C ALA A 295 24.76 0.67 8.29
N VAL A 296 24.86 -0.62 8.61
CA VAL A 296 23.81 -1.37 9.29
C VAL A 296 23.98 -1.27 10.81
N LYS A 297 22.87 -0.99 11.50
CA LYS A 297 22.82 -0.86 12.96
C LYS A 297 21.66 -1.67 13.51
N MET A 298 21.91 -2.42 14.57
CA MET A 298 20.89 -3.22 15.27
C MET A 298 21.08 -3.10 16.77
N ASN A 299 19.98 -3.05 17.54
CA ASN A 299 20.01 -3.12 19.01
C ASN A 299 19.80 -4.55 19.55
N PHE A 300 19.93 -5.55 18.69
CA PHE A 300 19.77 -6.98 18.97
C PHE A 300 20.76 -7.81 18.15
N HIS A 301 20.89 -9.09 18.49
CA HIS A 301 21.76 -10.05 17.80
C HIS A 301 20.89 -11.16 17.20
N PRO A 302 20.47 -11.02 15.93
CA PRO A 302 19.68 -12.05 15.27
C PRO A 302 20.54 -13.24 14.85
N ARG A 303 19.87 -14.35 14.58
CA ARG A 303 20.35 -15.52 13.84
C ARG A 303 19.33 -15.91 12.78
N HIS A 304 19.85 -16.53 11.72
CA HIS A 304 19.16 -17.01 10.51
C HIS A 304 17.67 -16.64 10.43
N GLY A 305 17.33 -15.67 9.59
CA GLY A 305 15.99 -15.12 9.46
C GLY A 305 15.79 -14.36 8.15
N THR A 306 14.61 -13.77 7.97
CA THR A 306 14.18 -13.14 6.71
C THR A 306 13.67 -11.73 6.94
N ILE A 307 13.87 -10.86 5.95
CA ILE A 307 13.38 -9.48 5.96
C ILE A 307 12.38 -9.27 4.82
N ILE A 308 11.20 -8.74 5.13
CA ILE A 308 10.19 -8.36 4.13
C ILE A 308 9.81 -6.88 4.27
N PRO A 309 9.45 -6.19 3.18
CA PRO A 309 8.86 -4.87 3.27
C PRO A 309 7.41 -4.94 3.80
N ILE A 310 7.03 -3.94 4.59
CA ILE A 310 5.72 -3.84 5.23
C ILE A 310 5.09 -2.46 5.03
N SER A 311 3.77 -2.42 4.97
CA SER A 311 2.97 -1.20 4.84
C SER A 311 2.89 -0.44 6.17
N ARG A 312 2.47 0.82 6.11
CA ARG A 312 2.23 1.64 7.31
C ARG A 312 1.22 0.98 8.26
N ALA A 313 0.13 0.43 7.71
CA ALA A 313 -0.92 -0.21 8.50
C ALA A 313 -0.40 -1.46 9.23
N GLU A 314 0.48 -2.23 8.59
CA GLU A 314 1.13 -3.39 9.19
C GLU A 314 2.12 -2.99 10.28
N LEU A 315 2.99 -2.01 10.00
CA LEU A 315 3.93 -1.48 10.99
C LEU A 315 3.20 -0.97 12.24
N LYS A 316 2.13 -0.19 12.04
CA LYS A 316 1.28 0.28 13.14
C LYS A 316 0.73 -0.90 13.93
N ARG A 317 0.17 -1.91 13.25
CA ARG A 317 -0.43 -3.08 13.92
C ARG A 317 0.57 -3.87 14.78
N ILE A 318 1.76 -4.16 14.26
CA ILE A 318 2.77 -4.90 15.02
C ILE A 318 3.35 -4.06 16.17
N THR A 319 3.50 -2.75 15.99
CA THR A 319 3.98 -1.85 17.05
C THR A 319 2.92 -1.56 18.12
N ASP A 320 1.63 -1.50 17.77
CA ASP A 320 0.51 -1.41 18.71
C ASP A 320 0.42 -2.66 19.59
N LYS A 321 0.68 -3.85 19.01
CA LYS A 321 0.66 -5.12 19.74
C LYS A 321 1.88 -5.32 20.64
N TRP A 322 3.08 -5.07 20.12
CA TRP A 322 4.35 -5.48 20.74
C TRP A 322 5.15 -4.31 21.33
N GLY A 323 4.64 -3.10 21.22
CA GLY A 323 5.30 -1.86 21.62
C GLY A 323 6.19 -1.29 20.51
N LYS A 324 6.10 0.02 20.30
CA LYS A 324 6.97 0.77 19.38
C LYS A 324 8.30 1.11 20.06
N PRO A 325 9.47 0.74 19.51
CA PRO A 325 10.76 1.22 19.99
C PRO A 325 10.80 2.75 19.97
N ALA A 326 11.35 3.37 21.03
CA ALA A 326 11.40 4.83 21.13
C ALA A 326 12.27 5.43 20.00
N GLU A 327 13.32 4.71 19.63
CA GLU A 327 14.31 5.04 18.60
C GLU A 327 13.73 5.04 17.18
N LEU A 328 12.57 4.40 16.97
CA LEU A 328 11.87 4.43 15.67
C LEU A 328 11.25 5.81 15.38
N GLY A 329 11.09 6.66 16.40
CA GLY A 329 10.48 7.99 16.26
C GLY A 329 8.98 7.91 15.96
N GLU A 330 8.43 9.01 15.45
CA GLU A 330 7.05 9.06 14.99
C GLU A 330 6.88 8.30 13.67
N LEU A 331 5.77 7.57 13.55
CA LEU A 331 5.44 6.89 12.30
C LEU A 331 4.98 7.91 11.25
N PRO A 332 5.22 7.66 9.94
CA PRO A 332 4.71 8.52 8.88
C PRO A 332 3.19 8.68 8.99
N VAL A 333 2.69 9.87 8.68
CA VAL A 333 1.23 10.13 8.61
C VAL A 333 0.74 10.00 7.19
N ASN A 334 1.56 10.43 6.23
CA ASN A 334 1.25 10.43 4.80
C ASN A 334 2.06 9.35 4.03
N PRO A 335 1.58 8.93 2.86
CA PRO A 335 0.21 9.13 2.38
C PRO A 335 -0.81 8.36 3.23
N VAL A 336 -2.06 8.84 3.26
CA VAL A 336 -3.13 8.24 4.09
C VAL A 336 -3.90 7.13 3.38
N LEU A 337 -3.89 7.11 2.05
CA LEU A 337 -4.52 6.07 1.25
C LEU A 337 -3.46 5.13 0.63
N PRO A 338 -3.71 3.80 0.58
CA PRO A 338 -2.90 2.87 -0.21
C PRO A 338 -3.20 3.06 -1.70
N GLY A 339 -2.40 2.50 -2.60
CA GLY A 339 -2.67 2.64 -4.05
C GLY A 339 -2.48 4.07 -4.58
N PHE A 340 -2.44 4.23 -5.90
CA PHE A 340 -2.26 5.56 -6.51
C PHE A 340 -3.62 6.24 -6.56
N HIS A 341 -3.74 7.36 -5.85
CA HIS A 341 -4.96 8.14 -5.75
C HIS A 341 -4.63 9.62 -5.84
N ALA A 342 -5.54 10.36 -6.46
CA ALA A 342 -5.38 11.78 -6.66
C ALA A 342 -6.70 12.53 -6.51
N ASP A 343 -6.59 13.85 -6.60
CA ASP A 343 -7.73 14.77 -6.64
C ASP A 343 -8.76 14.48 -5.52
N PRO A 344 -8.33 14.42 -4.25
CA PRO A 344 -9.19 13.96 -3.16
C PRO A 344 -10.24 15.00 -2.79
N GLU A 345 -11.49 14.55 -2.68
CA GLU A 345 -12.57 15.24 -1.98
C GLU A 345 -12.78 14.61 -0.60
N VAL A 346 -12.96 15.44 0.43
CA VAL A 346 -13.22 14.99 1.80
C VAL A 346 -14.57 15.49 2.33
N LEU A 347 -15.37 14.57 2.87
CA LEU A 347 -16.66 14.84 3.48
C LEU A 347 -16.68 14.36 4.93
N TYR A 348 -17.25 15.14 5.85
CA TYR A 348 -17.76 14.59 7.10
C TYR A 348 -19.28 14.36 7.00
N SER A 349 -19.72 13.11 7.12
CA SER A 349 -21.14 12.78 7.06
C SER A 349 -21.79 12.94 8.44
N GLN A 350 -22.80 13.80 8.53
CA GLN A 350 -23.64 13.91 9.72
C GLN A 350 -24.51 12.66 9.92
N LYS A 351 -24.85 11.94 8.85
CA LYS A 351 -25.60 10.68 8.96
C LYS A 351 -24.83 9.59 9.69
N THR A 352 -23.55 9.40 9.35
CA THR A 352 -22.75 8.27 9.87
C THR A 352 -21.76 8.67 10.95
N GLN A 353 -21.55 9.98 11.15
CA GLN A 353 -20.54 10.53 12.06
C GLN A 353 -19.12 10.07 11.71
N ARG A 354 -18.81 10.01 10.42
CA ARG A 354 -17.53 9.57 9.86
C ARG A 354 -17.06 10.50 8.76
N TYR A 355 -15.76 10.49 8.52
CA TYR A 355 -15.12 11.14 7.37
C TYR A 355 -15.08 10.17 6.18
N TYR A 356 -15.12 10.72 4.97
CA TYR A 356 -15.02 9.99 3.72
C TYR A 356 -14.08 10.73 2.78
N ILE A 357 -13.20 10.00 2.09
CA ILE A 357 -12.43 10.50 0.96
C ILE A 357 -12.91 9.82 -0.31
N TYR A 358 -13.12 10.64 -1.34
CA TYR A 358 -13.41 10.25 -2.71
C TYR A 358 -12.29 10.75 -3.59
N SER A 359 -11.76 9.93 -4.49
CA SER A 359 -10.55 10.30 -5.26
C SER A 359 -10.60 9.76 -6.67
N THR A 360 -9.90 10.46 -7.57
CA THR A 360 -9.46 9.89 -8.84
C THR A 360 -8.63 8.65 -8.56
N THR A 361 -8.97 7.51 -9.17
CA THR A 361 -8.10 6.33 -9.17
C THR A 361 -6.96 6.56 -10.18
N ASP A 362 -5.74 6.71 -9.68
CA ASP A 362 -4.55 7.10 -10.44
C ASP A 362 -3.69 5.85 -10.81
N GLY A 363 -2.43 6.01 -11.21
CA GLY A 363 -1.54 4.89 -11.56
C GLY A 363 -1.73 4.37 -12.99
N GLN A 364 -2.58 5.02 -13.79
CA GLN A 364 -2.87 4.62 -15.17
C GLN A 364 -2.41 5.67 -16.18
N PRO A 365 -1.77 5.26 -17.30
CA PRO A 365 -1.34 6.20 -18.33
C PRO A 365 -2.45 7.13 -18.81
N GLY A 366 -2.14 8.42 -18.98
CA GLY A 366 -3.08 9.43 -19.47
C GLY A 366 -4.26 9.70 -18.54
N TRP A 367 -4.09 9.50 -17.23
CA TRP A 367 -5.15 9.59 -16.23
C TRP A 367 -6.35 8.69 -16.61
N GLY A 368 -6.04 7.45 -17.01
CA GLY A 368 -7.00 6.53 -17.64
C GLY A 368 -8.06 5.93 -16.70
N GLY A 369 -8.00 6.23 -15.40
CA GLY A 369 -8.94 5.74 -14.39
C GLY A 369 -10.39 5.97 -14.79
N TRP A 370 -11.25 5.00 -14.53
CA TRP A 370 -12.64 5.00 -15.01
C TRP A 370 -13.68 4.80 -13.90
N TYR A 371 -13.24 4.73 -12.65
CA TYR A 371 -14.11 4.54 -11.50
C TYR A 371 -13.60 5.34 -10.29
N PHE A 372 -14.54 5.68 -9.41
CA PHE A 372 -14.27 6.32 -8.13
C PHE A 372 -14.35 5.33 -6.99
N THR A 373 -13.38 5.42 -6.10
CA THR A 373 -13.34 4.67 -4.85
C THR A 373 -13.67 5.58 -3.68
N VAL A 374 -14.15 4.97 -2.60
CA VAL A 374 -14.44 5.66 -1.33
C VAL A 374 -13.67 5.01 -0.19
N PHE A 375 -13.11 5.85 0.68
CA PHE A 375 -12.48 5.45 1.93
C PHE A 375 -13.17 6.15 3.09
N SER A 376 -13.38 5.48 4.22
CA SER A 376 -13.97 6.10 5.42
C SER A 376 -13.02 6.10 6.62
N SER A 377 -13.16 7.09 7.50
CA SER A 377 -12.37 7.20 8.72
C SER A 377 -13.20 7.73 9.87
N ALA A 378 -12.90 7.29 11.10
CA ALA A 378 -13.47 7.87 12.31
C ALA A 378 -12.67 9.07 12.83
N ASP A 379 -11.39 9.17 12.47
CA ASP A 379 -10.40 10.01 13.17
C ASP A 379 -9.43 10.77 12.25
N LEU A 380 -9.62 10.67 10.92
CA LEU A 380 -8.77 11.24 9.87
C LEU A 380 -7.36 10.62 9.78
N ARG A 381 -7.08 9.55 10.53
CA ARG A 381 -5.76 8.91 10.59
C ARG A 381 -5.76 7.52 9.98
N ASP A 382 -6.77 6.73 10.34
CA ASP A 382 -6.93 5.35 9.88
C ASP A 382 -8.12 5.30 8.91
N TRP A 383 -7.87 4.82 7.69
CA TRP A 383 -8.83 4.81 6.59
C TRP A 383 -9.20 3.38 6.20
N THR A 384 -10.49 3.15 6.02
CA THR A 384 -11.09 1.88 5.59
C THR A 384 -11.55 2.02 4.15
N TYR A 385 -11.11 1.11 3.27
CA TYR A 385 -11.62 1.04 1.91
C TYR A 385 -13.07 0.56 1.91
N GLU A 386 -13.98 1.35 1.33
CA GLU A 386 -15.43 1.06 1.28
C GLU A 386 -15.88 0.56 -0.10
N GLY A 387 -14.95 0.44 -1.06
CA GLY A 387 -15.23 -0.11 -2.40
C GLY A 387 -15.29 0.93 -3.53
N VAL A 388 -15.62 0.42 -4.72
CA VAL A 388 -15.93 1.23 -5.90
C VAL A 388 -17.38 1.71 -5.79
N MET A 389 -17.59 3.02 -5.87
CA MET A 389 -18.94 3.59 -5.70
C MET A 389 -19.60 4.07 -7.00
N LEU A 390 -18.80 4.35 -8.03
CA LEU A 390 -19.28 4.77 -9.35
C LEU A 390 -18.27 4.37 -10.43
N ASP A 391 -18.72 3.62 -11.43
CA ASP A 391 -17.93 3.20 -12.59
C ASP A 391 -18.48 3.85 -13.87
N LEU A 392 -17.68 4.71 -14.49
CA LEU A 392 -18.03 5.48 -15.70
C LEU A 392 -18.03 4.65 -16.98
N ARG A 393 -17.47 3.43 -16.99
CA ARG A 393 -17.55 2.48 -18.12
C ARG A 393 -18.72 1.52 -18.00
N SER A 394 -19.34 1.47 -16.83
CA SER A 394 -20.50 0.62 -16.59
C SER A 394 -21.81 1.31 -17.03
N PRO A 395 -22.92 0.57 -17.10
CA PRO A 395 -24.25 1.15 -17.30
C PRO A 395 -24.69 2.16 -16.21
N GLN A 396 -23.94 2.32 -15.11
CA GLN A 396 -24.21 3.35 -14.10
C GLN A 396 -24.15 4.77 -14.69
N VAL A 397 -23.27 5.03 -15.66
CA VAL A 397 -23.08 6.34 -16.29
C VAL A 397 -23.19 6.19 -17.82
N PRO A 398 -24.41 6.20 -18.39
CA PRO A 398 -24.62 5.81 -19.79
C PRO A 398 -24.03 6.77 -20.83
N TRP A 399 -23.61 7.96 -20.42
CA TRP A 399 -23.07 8.99 -21.32
C TRP A 399 -21.54 9.03 -21.37
N ALA A 400 -20.83 8.32 -20.48
CA ALA A 400 -19.37 8.38 -20.33
C ALA A 400 -18.67 7.04 -20.68
N ASN A 401 -17.37 7.10 -20.96
CA ASN A 401 -16.52 5.94 -21.27
C ASN A 401 -15.22 5.83 -20.42
N GLY A 402 -15.03 6.72 -19.44
CA GLY A 402 -13.87 6.71 -18.54
C GLY A 402 -13.40 8.11 -18.15
N ASN A 403 -12.11 8.21 -17.78
CA ASN A 403 -11.51 9.43 -17.22
C ASN A 403 -12.35 10.01 -16.08
N ALA A 404 -12.61 9.16 -15.08
CA ALA A 404 -13.32 9.51 -13.87
C ALA A 404 -12.41 10.39 -12.99
N TRP A 405 -12.58 11.70 -13.11
CA TRP A 405 -11.65 12.68 -12.53
C TRP A 405 -12.31 13.62 -11.54
N ALA A 406 -11.56 13.92 -10.47
CA ALA A 406 -11.71 15.05 -9.56
C ALA A 406 -13.17 15.28 -9.12
N PRO A 407 -13.67 14.45 -8.19
CA PRO A 407 -15.02 14.57 -7.73
C PRO A 407 -15.19 15.64 -6.64
N ALA A 408 -16.44 15.99 -6.35
CA ALA A 408 -16.85 16.72 -5.15
C ALA A 408 -18.19 16.16 -4.63
N ILE A 409 -18.49 16.33 -3.34
CA ILE A 409 -19.71 15.77 -2.75
C ILE A 409 -20.37 16.67 -1.71
N GLU A 410 -21.68 16.82 -1.81
CA GLU A 410 -22.47 17.58 -0.82
C GLU A 410 -23.49 16.66 -0.13
N GLU A 411 -23.50 16.66 1.21
CA GLU A 411 -24.53 16.04 2.03
C GLU A 411 -25.65 17.06 2.32
N LYS A 412 -26.91 16.70 2.01
CA LYS A 412 -28.09 17.51 2.32
C LYS A 412 -29.11 16.72 3.13
N LEU A 413 -29.78 17.40 4.06
CA LEU A 413 -30.96 16.86 4.72
C LEU A 413 -32.22 17.37 4.00
N ILE A 414 -32.87 16.50 3.22
CA ILE A 414 -34.07 16.82 2.44
C ILE A 414 -35.22 15.96 2.95
N ASP A 415 -36.31 16.59 3.38
CA ASP A 415 -37.49 15.93 3.96
C ASP A 415 -37.14 14.95 5.10
N GLY A 416 -36.20 15.35 5.95
CA GLY A 416 -35.72 14.56 7.08
C GLY A 416 -34.83 13.37 6.70
N LYS A 417 -34.40 13.26 5.44
CA LYS A 417 -33.52 12.19 4.96
C LYS A 417 -32.23 12.77 4.38
N TYR A 418 -31.11 12.17 4.75
CA TYR A 418 -29.82 12.51 4.16
C TYR A 418 -29.75 12.05 2.71
N LYS A 419 -29.32 12.95 1.83
CA LYS A 419 -29.05 12.76 0.42
C LYS A 419 -27.62 13.21 0.13
N TYR A 420 -26.96 12.50 -0.77
CA TYR A 420 -25.59 12.80 -1.19
C TYR A 420 -25.60 13.11 -2.67
N PHE A 421 -25.06 14.27 -3.04
CA PHE A 421 -24.92 14.71 -4.42
C PHE A 421 -23.45 14.68 -4.79
N PHE A 422 -23.07 13.73 -5.63
CA PHE A 422 -21.71 13.48 -6.05
C PHE A 422 -21.49 14.02 -7.45
N TYR A 423 -20.70 15.07 -7.56
CA TYR A 423 -20.33 15.72 -8.81
C TYR A 423 -18.98 15.19 -9.27
N TYR A 424 -18.81 15.03 -10.58
CA TYR A 424 -17.59 14.46 -11.13
C TYR A 424 -17.41 14.89 -12.57
N SER A 425 -16.18 14.80 -13.08
CA SER A 425 -15.91 14.94 -14.50
C SER A 425 -15.63 13.58 -15.15
N GLY A 426 -16.06 13.44 -16.41
CA GLY A 426 -15.95 12.22 -17.19
C GLY A 426 -15.75 12.49 -18.67
N ASN A 427 -15.13 11.55 -19.38
CA ASN A 427 -15.05 11.58 -20.83
C ASN A 427 -16.34 11.04 -21.45
N PRO A 428 -17.04 11.83 -22.29
CA PRO A 428 -18.28 11.37 -22.92
C PRO A 428 -17.98 10.34 -24.02
N ASN A 429 -18.99 9.51 -24.34
CA ASN A 429 -18.89 8.46 -25.37
C ASN A 429 -18.53 8.96 -26.78
N ASP A 430 -18.79 10.23 -27.07
CA ASP A 430 -18.51 10.87 -28.36
C ASP A 430 -17.17 11.63 -28.40
N ASP A 431 -16.39 11.55 -27.32
CA ASP A 431 -15.09 12.22 -27.16
C ASP A 431 -15.13 13.75 -27.38
N SER A 432 -16.29 14.38 -27.18
CA SER A 432 -16.52 15.83 -27.37
C SER A 432 -15.91 16.74 -26.29
N GLY A 433 -14.86 16.26 -25.62
CA GLY A 433 -14.23 16.89 -24.46
C GLY A 433 -14.92 16.56 -23.14
N LYS A 434 -14.18 16.65 -22.03
CA LYS A 434 -14.66 16.30 -20.68
C LYS A 434 -15.92 17.10 -20.31
N LYS A 435 -16.84 16.45 -19.60
CA LYS A 435 -18.11 17.01 -19.14
C LYS A 435 -18.29 16.72 -17.65
N ILE A 436 -19.11 17.51 -16.96
CA ILE A 436 -19.43 17.30 -15.54
C ILE A 436 -20.80 16.64 -15.40
N GLY A 437 -20.86 15.55 -14.65
CA GLY A 437 -22.08 14.84 -14.27
C GLY A 437 -22.41 15.01 -12.79
N VAL A 438 -23.55 14.45 -12.39
CA VAL A 438 -23.96 14.35 -10.99
C VAL A 438 -24.66 13.02 -10.76
N ALA A 439 -24.30 12.35 -9.67
CA ALA A 439 -24.94 11.12 -9.20
C ALA A 439 -25.49 11.33 -7.78
N VAL A 440 -26.59 10.66 -7.47
CA VAL A 440 -27.31 10.81 -6.20
C VAL A 440 -27.35 9.51 -5.43
N ALA A 441 -27.15 9.57 -4.11
CA ALA A 441 -27.27 8.43 -3.21
C ALA A 441 -27.98 8.79 -1.89
N ASP A 442 -28.41 7.76 -1.17
CA ASP A 442 -28.95 7.85 0.19
C ASP A 442 -27.90 7.55 1.27
N SER A 443 -26.66 7.26 0.86
CA SER A 443 -25.55 6.84 1.71
C SER A 443 -24.24 7.40 1.15
N PRO A 444 -23.26 7.77 2.00
CA PRO A 444 -21.98 8.31 1.53
C PRO A 444 -21.14 7.29 0.75
N VAL A 445 -21.44 5.99 0.87
CA VAL A 445 -20.78 4.90 0.13
C VAL A 445 -21.62 4.38 -1.05
N GLY A 446 -22.72 5.06 -1.39
CA GLY A 446 -23.62 4.64 -2.45
C GLY A 446 -24.64 3.56 -2.04
N PRO A 447 -25.28 2.89 -3.01
CA PRO A 447 -25.04 3.00 -4.46
C PRO A 447 -25.42 4.38 -5.00
N PHE A 448 -24.57 4.93 -5.87
CA PHE A 448 -24.84 6.19 -6.57
C PHE A 448 -25.58 5.93 -7.88
N LYS A 449 -26.56 6.79 -8.18
CA LYS A 449 -27.31 6.79 -9.43
C LYS A 449 -27.06 8.07 -10.20
N ASP A 450 -26.42 7.97 -11.35
CA ASP A 450 -26.21 9.09 -12.26
C ASP A 450 -27.53 9.64 -12.84
N MET A 451 -27.52 10.91 -13.21
CA MET A 451 -28.66 11.58 -13.84
C MET A 451 -28.87 11.21 -15.32
N GLY A 452 -28.01 10.37 -15.90
CA GLY A 452 -28.10 9.84 -17.25
C GLY A 452 -27.60 10.80 -18.34
N LYS A 453 -27.15 12.01 -17.95
CA LYS A 453 -26.60 13.04 -18.84
C LYS A 453 -25.71 14.00 -18.05
N PRO A 454 -24.71 14.64 -18.70
CA PRO A 454 -23.93 15.69 -18.06
C PRO A 454 -24.78 16.94 -17.75
N ILE A 455 -24.39 17.67 -16.72
CA ILE A 455 -25.04 18.92 -16.26
C ILE A 455 -24.28 20.18 -16.70
N ILE A 456 -22.99 20.08 -17.00
CA ILE A 456 -22.17 21.15 -17.57
C ILE A 456 -21.41 20.61 -18.77
N THR A 457 -21.59 21.25 -19.93
CA THR A 457 -21.08 20.77 -21.21
C THR A 457 -20.17 21.73 -21.95
N ASP A 458 -20.15 23.01 -21.55
CA ASP A 458 -19.55 24.09 -22.31
C ASP A 458 -18.70 25.01 -21.43
N SER A 459 -17.65 25.58 -22.01
CA SER A 459 -16.84 26.60 -21.33
C SER A 459 -17.54 27.96 -21.40
N PRO A 460 -17.70 28.68 -20.28
CA PRO A 460 -18.24 30.03 -20.29
C PRO A 460 -17.28 31.07 -20.90
N VAL A 461 -16.03 30.69 -21.19
CA VAL A 461 -15.01 31.55 -21.81
C VAL A 461 -14.55 31.07 -23.19
N GLY A 462 -15.15 30.00 -23.72
CA GLY A 462 -14.82 29.42 -25.03
C GLY A 462 -13.47 28.71 -25.13
N HIS A 463 -12.75 28.56 -24.01
CA HIS A 463 -11.48 27.83 -23.89
C HIS A 463 -11.38 27.14 -22.52
N GLY A 464 -10.32 26.35 -22.28
CA GLY A 464 -10.21 25.55 -21.07
C GLY A 464 -11.16 24.35 -21.04
N GLN A 465 -11.24 23.65 -19.91
CA GLN A 465 -11.99 22.39 -19.80
C GLN A 465 -13.07 22.43 -18.69
N GLN A 466 -14.10 21.59 -18.81
CA GLN A 466 -15.17 21.43 -17.83
C GLN A 466 -14.81 20.23 -16.94
N ILE A 467 -13.85 20.44 -16.05
CA ILE A 467 -13.34 19.46 -15.08
C ILE A 467 -13.22 20.13 -13.70
N ASP A 468 -12.78 19.37 -12.70
CA ASP A 468 -12.47 19.84 -11.35
C ASP A 468 -13.65 20.59 -10.73
N VAL A 469 -14.78 19.89 -10.65
CA VAL A 469 -15.99 20.43 -10.05
C VAL A 469 -15.86 20.42 -8.54
N ASP A 470 -16.25 21.52 -7.91
CA ASP A 470 -16.44 21.66 -6.47
C ASP A 470 -17.89 22.09 -6.18
N VAL A 471 -18.39 21.73 -5.00
CA VAL A 471 -19.74 22.08 -4.53
C VAL A 471 -19.67 22.66 -3.13
N PHE A 472 -20.42 23.73 -2.90
CA PHE A 472 -20.46 24.38 -1.60
C PHE A 472 -21.86 24.90 -1.28
N THR A 473 -22.33 24.61 -0.07
CA THR A 473 -23.52 25.24 0.50
C THR A 473 -23.14 26.44 1.35
N ASP A 474 -23.64 27.61 0.97
CA ASP A 474 -23.48 28.83 1.76
C ASP A 474 -24.25 28.71 3.09
N PRO A 475 -23.56 28.72 4.25
CA PRO A 475 -24.22 28.65 5.54
C PRO A 475 -25.01 29.91 5.91
N VAL A 476 -24.82 31.03 5.20
CA VAL A 476 -25.54 32.29 5.44
C VAL A 476 -26.91 32.27 4.77
N SER A 477 -26.97 31.93 3.47
CA SER A 477 -28.23 31.93 2.69
C SER A 477 -28.89 30.56 2.56
N GLY A 478 -28.17 29.47 2.79
CA GLY A 478 -28.62 28.09 2.53
C GLY A 478 -28.56 27.67 1.06
N LYS A 479 -28.15 28.56 0.16
CA LYS A 479 -28.00 28.28 -1.28
C LYS A 479 -26.77 27.43 -1.55
N SER A 480 -26.85 26.57 -2.57
CA SER A 480 -25.71 25.77 -3.03
C SER A 480 -25.13 26.34 -4.32
N TYR A 481 -23.83 26.15 -4.51
CA TYR A 481 -23.09 26.64 -5.67
C TYR A 481 -22.19 25.53 -6.21
N LEU A 482 -22.00 25.50 -7.53
CA LEU A 482 -20.92 24.74 -8.17
C LEU A 482 -19.82 25.68 -8.61
N TYR A 483 -18.58 25.20 -8.52
CA TYR A 483 -17.38 25.83 -9.05
C TYR A 483 -16.65 24.84 -9.95
N TRP A 484 -16.04 25.28 -11.04
CA TRP A 484 -15.30 24.37 -11.92
C TRP A 484 -14.34 25.10 -12.86
N GLY A 485 -13.45 24.31 -13.47
CA GLY A 485 -12.74 24.65 -14.69
C GLY A 485 -11.22 24.53 -14.61
N ASN A 486 -10.62 24.05 -15.69
CA ASN A 486 -9.18 24.18 -15.96
C ASN A 486 -8.95 25.29 -16.99
N GLY A 487 -8.02 26.20 -16.70
CA GLY A 487 -7.74 27.42 -17.47
C GLY A 487 -8.66 28.60 -17.13
N TYR A 488 -9.79 28.35 -16.47
CA TYR A 488 -10.68 29.35 -15.91
C TYR A 488 -11.33 28.82 -14.62
N MET A 489 -11.75 29.73 -13.73
CA MET A 489 -12.65 29.40 -12.62
C MET A 489 -14.02 30.00 -12.92
N ALA A 490 -15.05 29.16 -12.96
CA ALA A 490 -16.44 29.59 -13.03
C ALA A 490 -17.18 29.18 -11.75
N GLY A 491 -18.25 29.90 -11.42
CA GLY A 491 -19.19 29.51 -10.38
C GLY A 491 -20.63 29.85 -10.73
N ALA A 492 -21.57 29.04 -10.29
CA ALA A 492 -23.01 29.26 -10.51
C ALA A 492 -23.82 28.71 -9.32
N GLU A 493 -24.94 29.37 -9.01
CA GLU A 493 -25.93 28.86 -8.05
C GLU A 493 -26.57 27.59 -8.62
N LEU A 494 -26.76 26.57 -7.78
CA LEU A 494 -27.55 25.38 -8.10
C LEU A 494 -29.06 25.68 -7.94
N ASN A 495 -29.88 24.98 -8.71
CA ASN A 495 -31.29 24.85 -8.37
C ASN A 495 -31.47 23.99 -7.11
N ASP A 496 -32.65 24.09 -6.49
CA ASP A 496 -32.98 23.37 -5.27
C ASP A 496 -32.92 21.84 -5.45
N ASP A 497 -33.00 21.36 -6.70
CA ASP A 497 -32.85 19.95 -7.08
C ASP A 497 -31.42 19.41 -6.97
N MET A 498 -30.42 20.30 -6.80
CA MET A 498 -28.98 20.01 -6.75
C MET A 498 -28.41 19.33 -8.02
N VAL A 499 -29.21 19.16 -9.07
CA VAL A 499 -28.83 18.44 -10.30
C VAL A 499 -28.85 19.34 -11.54
N SER A 500 -29.02 20.65 -11.35
CA SER A 500 -28.93 21.64 -12.41
C SER A 500 -28.48 23.00 -11.88
N ILE A 501 -27.76 23.78 -12.69
CA ILE A 501 -27.35 25.15 -12.35
C ILE A 501 -28.36 26.19 -12.83
N LYS A 502 -28.44 27.32 -12.12
CA LYS A 502 -29.11 28.56 -12.55
C LYS A 502 -28.19 29.32 -13.48
N LYS A 503 -28.33 29.10 -14.79
CA LYS A 503 -27.42 29.62 -15.83
C LYS A 503 -27.24 31.14 -15.78
N GLU A 504 -28.28 31.88 -15.41
CA GLU A 504 -28.28 33.34 -15.25
C GLU A 504 -27.38 33.84 -14.10
N THR A 505 -27.01 32.96 -13.18
CA THR A 505 -26.09 33.28 -12.06
C THR A 505 -24.63 32.97 -12.38
N LEU A 506 -24.35 32.36 -13.53
CA LEU A 506 -23.01 31.95 -13.92
C LEU A 506 -22.07 33.17 -13.95
N LYS A 507 -20.95 33.06 -13.24
CA LYS A 507 -19.87 34.05 -13.25
C LYS A 507 -18.52 33.41 -13.49
N VAL A 508 -17.72 34.05 -14.33
CA VAL A 508 -16.29 33.75 -14.46
C VAL A 508 -15.54 34.56 -13.40
N MET A 509 -14.81 33.87 -12.54
CA MET A 509 -14.13 34.43 -11.37
C MET A 509 -12.65 34.08 -11.30
N THR A 510 -12.05 33.68 -12.43
CA THR A 510 -10.61 33.39 -12.53
C THR A 510 -9.77 34.51 -11.91
N PRO A 511 -8.94 34.22 -10.88
CA PRO A 511 -8.00 35.18 -10.34
C PRO A 511 -7.10 35.76 -11.42
N LYS A 512 -6.97 37.09 -11.47
CA LYS A 512 -6.17 37.79 -12.49
C LYS A 512 -4.72 37.94 -12.06
N GLY A 513 -3.80 37.72 -13.01
CA GLY A 513 -2.37 37.89 -12.80
C GLY A 513 -1.71 36.66 -12.20
N GLY A 514 -0.67 36.88 -11.39
CA GLY A 514 0.17 35.81 -10.87
C GLY A 514 1.08 35.20 -11.95
N THR A 515 1.88 34.26 -11.50
CA THR A 515 2.87 33.47 -12.21
C THR A 515 2.85 32.04 -11.66
N LEU A 516 3.62 31.14 -12.26
CA LEU A 516 3.80 29.79 -11.72
C LEU A 516 4.55 29.76 -10.37
N LYS A 517 5.05 30.91 -9.88
CA LYS A 517 5.76 30.99 -8.60
C LYS A 517 4.86 31.38 -7.42
N ASP A 518 3.64 31.83 -7.69
CA ASP A 518 2.77 32.40 -6.67
C ASP A 518 1.32 31.93 -6.77
N TYR A 519 0.54 32.36 -7.78
CA TYR A 519 -0.90 32.18 -7.76
C TYR A 519 -1.58 32.10 -9.13
N ALA A 520 -0.84 31.97 -10.24
CA ALA A 520 -1.44 31.84 -11.56
C ALA A 520 -2.41 30.65 -11.61
N TYR A 521 -3.69 30.92 -11.85
CA TYR A 521 -4.73 29.89 -11.86
C TYR A 521 -4.45 28.80 -12.89
N ARG A 522 -4.48 27.52 -12.46
CA ARG A 522 -4.56 26.37 -13.36
C ARG A 522 -5.96 25.75 -13.31
N GLU A 523 -6.36 25.22 -12.16
CA GLU A 523 -7.50 24.30 -11.99
C GLU A 523 -7.84 24.07 -10.50
N ALA A 524 -8.64 23.04 -10.19
CA ALA A 524 -8.93 22.55 -8.82
C ALA A 524 -9.43 23.63 -7.85
N ALA A 525 -10.51 24.32 -8.23
CA ALA A 525 -11.17 25.27 -7.32
C ALA A 525 -11.72 24.54 -6.10
N TYR A 526 -11.55 25.09 -4.90
CA TYR A 526 -12.19 24.59 -3.68
C TYR A 526 -12.68 25.74 -2.81
N VAL A 527 -13.93 25.68 -2.34
CA VAL A 527 -14.58 26.78 -1.62
C VAL A 527 -15.06 26.34 -0.25
N PHE A 528 -14.71 27.12 0.79
CA PHE A 528 -15.27 26.94 2.12
C PHE A 528 -15.55 28.28 2.80
N TYR A 529 -16.38 28.26 3.84
CA TYR A 529 -16.75 29.44 4.62
C TYR A 529 -16.23 29.35 6.06
N ARG A 530 -15.61 30.43 6.53
CA ARG A 530 -15.18 30.55 7.93
C ARG A 530 -15.30 32.00 8.40
N GLN A 531 -16.04 32.21 9.49
CA GLN A 531 -16.12 33.49 10.23
C GLN A 531 -16.40 34.72 9.34
N GLY A 532 -17.42 34.66 8.48
CA GLY A 532 -17.81 35.81 7.66
C GLY A 532 -17.15 35.89 6.29
N LEU A 533 -16.17 35.03 5.99
CA LEU A 533 -15.43 35.06 4.73
C LEU A 533 -15.57 33.73 3.96
N TYR A 534 -15.67 33.87 2.64
CA TYR A 534 -15.56 32.76 1.69
C TYR A 534 -14.10 32.66 1.24
N TYR A 535 -13.51 31.48 1.37
CA TYR A 535 -12.15 31.18 0.96
C TYR A 535 -12.21 30.40 -0.35
N PHE A 536 -11.44 30.83 -1.33
CA PHE A 536 -11.29 30.19 -2.63
C PHE A 536 -9.86 29.72 -2.75
N LEU A 537 -9.66 28.40 -2.78
CA LEU A 537 -8.39 27.76 -3.04
C LEU A 537 -8.35 27.30 -4.49
N TRP A 538 -7.15 27.24 -5.07
CA TRP A 538 -6.93 26.66 -6.40
C TRP A 538 -5.51 26.14 -6.56
N SER A 539 -5.32 25.24 -7.53
CA SER A 539 -4.01 24.76 -7.91
C SER A 539 -3.31 25.66 -8.93
N VAL A 540 -1.99 25.74 -8.80
CA VAL A 540 -1.06 26.43 -9.70
C VAL A 540 -0.08 25.41 -10.28
N ASP A 541 0.30 25.61 -11.54
CA ASP A 541 1.17 24.73 -12.33
C ASP A 541 0.54 23.36 -12.70
N ASP A 542 1.30 22.46 -13.33
CA ASP A 542 0.88 21.14 -13.80
C ASP A 542 1.02 20.05 -12.73
N THR A 543 0.06 19.13 -12.67
CA THR A 543 0.07 18.00 -11.71
C THR A 543 1.30 17.08 -11.82
N GLY A 544 1.97 17.03 -12.98
CA GLY A 544 3.24 16.33 -13.16
C GLY A 544 4.48 17.14 -12.76
N SER A 545 4.31 18.41 -12.37
CA SER A 545 5.38 19.29 -11.92
C SER A 545 5.56 19.18 -10.41
N ALA A 546 6.81 19.10 -9.93
CA ALA A 546 7.11 19.23 -8.50
C ALA A 546 6.62 20.57 -7.92
N ASN A 547 6.41 21.57 -8.77
CA ASN A 547 5.90 22.89 -8.40
C ASN A 547 4.36 22.97 -8.34
N TYR A 548 3.61 21.89 -8.60
CA TYR A 548 2.17 21.89 -8.37
C TYR A 548 1.86 22.27 -6.91
N HIS A 549 1.12 23.36 -6.70
CA HIS A 549 0.93 23.96 -5.38
C HIS A 549 -0.42 24.67 -5.22
N VAL A 550 -0.84 24.93 -3.99
CA VAL A 550 -2.14 25.55 -3.67
C VAL A 550 -1.97 27.04 -3.39
N ALA A 551 -2.76 27.87 -4.06
CA ALA A 551 -2.92 29.28 -3.77
C ALA A 551 -4.35 29.60 -3.27
N TYR A 552 -4.54 30.76 -2.65
CA TYR A 552 -5.86 31.18 -2.19
C TYR A 552 -6.16 32.69 -2.28
N GLY A 553 -7.45 32.99 -2.22
CA GLY A 553 -8.02 34.31 -2.06
C GLY A 553 -9.32 34.24 -1.26
N THR A 554 -9.88 35.40 -0.94
CA THR A 554 -11.11 35.52 -0.15
C THR A 554 -12.14 36.42 -0.82
N SER A 555 -13.40 36.24 -0.49
CA SER A 555 -14.53 37.08 -0.90
C SER A 555 -15.52 37.27 0.25
N ASP A 556 -16.34 38.32 0.16
CA ASP A 556 -17.52 38.55 0.99
C ASP A 556 -18.79 37.91 0.40
N SER A 557 -18.67 37.27 -0.76
CA SER A 557 -19.75 36.65 -1.53
C SER A 557 -19.30 35.30 -2.12
N PRO A 558 -20.19 34.29 -2.20
CA PRO A 558 -19.87 32.99 -2.78
C PRO A 558 -19.58 33.05 -4.28
N LEU A 559 -19.94 34.14 -4.97
CA LEU A 559 -19.67 34.33 -6.41
C LEU A 559 -18.72 35.50 -6.67
N GLY A 560 -17.75 35.71 -5.77
CA GLY A 560 -16.70 36.72 -5.89
C GLY A 560 -17.20 38.18 -5.77
N PRO A 561 -16.35 39.16 -6.11
CA PRO A 561 -15.01 39.00 -6.69
C PRO A 561 -13.96 38.46 -5.70
N ILE A 562 -13.06 37.60 -6.17
CA ILE A 562 -11.99 37.03 -5.35
C ILE A 562 -10.88 38.06 -5.15
N LYS A 563 -10.56 38.38 -3.89
CA LYS A 563 -9.37 39.12 -3.49
C LYS A 563 -8.26 38.14 -3.14
N VAL A 564 -7.28 38.00 -4.03
CA VAL A 564 -6.07 37.17 -3.79
C VAL A 564 -5.37 37.64 -2.52
N ALA A 565 -4.94 36.68 -1.68
CA ALA A 565 -4.25 37.00 -0.44
C ALA A 565 -2.87 37.63 -0.70
N LYS A 566 -2.37 38.41 0.27
CA LYS A 566 -1.06 39.06 0.16
C LYS A 566 0.09 38.05 0.09
N ASP A 567 -0.03 36.96 0.85
CA ASP A 567 0.82 35.76 0.73
C ASP A 567 -0.09 34.60 0.30
N PRO A 568 -0.22 34.35 -1.01
CA PRO A 568 -1.29 33.51 -1.52
C PRO A 568 -1.00 32.02 -1.44
N ILE A 569 0.25 31.59 -1.25
CA ILE A 569 0.60 30.17 -1.27
C ILE A 569 0.21 29.53 0.07
N VAL A 570 -0.81 28.67 0.04
CA VAL A 570 -1.27 27.85 1.16
C VAL A 570 -0.30 26.70 1.43
N MET A 571 0.14 26.03 0.38
CA MET A 571 0.93 24.80 0.46
C MET A 571 1.76 24.61 -0.80
N ILE A 572 3.02 24.18 -0.67
CA ILE A 572 3.98 23.93 -1.76
C ILE A 572 4.97 22.84 -1.34
N GLN A 573 5.68 22.24 -2.31
CA GLN A 573 6.70 21.21 -2.10
C GLN A 573 7.71 21.53 -0.98
N ASP A 574 8.23 20.48 -0.35
CA ASP A 574 9.36 20.51 0.59
C ASP A 574 10.37 19.42 0.18
N PRO A 575 11.30 19.73 -0.75
CA PRO A 575 12.30 18.78 -1.23
C PRO A 575 13.22 18.23 -0.13
N SER A 576 13.41 18.97 0.97
CA SER A 576 14.21 18.49 2.12
C SER A 576 13.58 17.29 2.82
N LYS A 577 12.28 17.08 2.61
CA LYS A 577 11.50 15.94 3.08
C LYS A 577 11.04 15.02 1.95
N GLU A 578 11.54 15.20 0.73
CA GLU A 578 11.09 14.43 -0.44
C GLU A 578 9.58 14.57 -0.74
N ILE A 579 9.00 15.75 -0.47
CA ILE A 579 7.58 16.03 -0.71
C ILE A 579 7.46 16.96 -1.93
N TYR A 580 6.71 16.54 -2.96
CA TYR A 580 6.65 17.22 -4.26
C TYR A 580 5.22 17.35 -4.78
N GLY A 581 4.91 18.44 -5.50
CA GLY A 581 3.64 18.59 -6.23
C GLY A 581 2.40 18.52 -5.34
N THR A 582 2.37 19.28 -4.24
CA THR A 582 1.33 19.23 -3.20
C THR A 582 0.16 20.16 -3.52
N ALA A 583 -0.82 19.67 -4.29
CA ALA A 583 -2.04 20.45 -4.57
C ALA A 583 -3.27 19.58 -4.87
N HIS A 584 -4.23 20.15 -5.61
CA HIS A 584 -5.60 19.67 -5.80
C HIS A 584 -6.20 19.24 -4.46
N ASN A 585 -6.60 20.23 -3.68
CA ASN A 585 -6.99 20.00 -2.31
C ASN A 585 -8.51 20.03 -2.11
N SER A 586 -8.93 19.39 -1.04
CA SER A 586 -10.20 19.62 -0.35
C SER A 586 -9.93 19.99 1.11
N VAL A 587 -10.95 20.45 1.82
CA VAL A 587 -10.82 20.93 3.20
C VAL A 587 -11.98 20.43 4.03
N VAL A 588 -11.66 19.84 5.20
CA VAL A 588 -12.67 19.46 6.18
C VAL A 588 -12.45 20.16 7.51
N ARG A 589 -13.54 20.61 8.11
CA ARG A 589 -13.57 21.08 9.49
C ARG A 589 -13.98 19.94 10.41
N LYS A 590 -13.22 19.72 11.47
CA LYS A 590 -13.62 18.77 12.52
C LYS A 590 -14.94 19.25 13.17
N PRO A 591 -15.97 18.41 13.21
CA PRO A 591 -17.31 18.79 13.69
C PRO A 591 -17.28 19.41 15.09
N GLY A 592 -18.05 20.48 15.27
CA GLY A 592 -18.17 21.17 16.56
C GLY A 592 -16.94 21.96 17.00
N THR A 593 -15.91 22.10 16.15
CA THR A 593 -14.68 22.82 16.46
C THR A 593 -14.31 23.80 15.34
N ASP A 594 -13.27 24.61 15.57
CA ASP A 594 -12.60 25.41 14.54
C ASP A 594 -11.23 24.81 14.16
N GLU A 595 -11.10 23.47 14.26
CA GLU A 595 -9.95 22.72 13.77
C GLU A 595 -10.19 22.30 12.32
N TRP A 596 -9.23 22.58 11.44
CA TRP A 596 -9.34 22.33 9.99
C TRP A 596 -8.19 21.46 9.50
N TYR A 597 -8.50 20.66 8.47
CA TYR A 597 -7.56 19.79 7.79
C TYR A 597 -7.67 20.03 6.29
N ILE A 598 -6.53 20.07 5.62
CA ILE A 598 -6.43 20.08 4.17
C ILE A 598 -6.08 18.66 3.70
N VAL A 599 -6.86 18.10 2.79
CA VAL A 599 -6.61 16.82 2.13
C VAL A 599 -6.19 17.13 0.71
N TYR A 600 -5.12 16.53 0.22
CA TYR A 600 -4.49 16.89 -1.05
C TYR A 600 -3.76 15.69 -1.64
N HIS A 601 -3.24 15.79 -2.85
CA HIS A 601 -2.30 14.78 -3.35
C HIS A 601 -0.89 15.33 -3.52
N ARG A 602 0.09 14.44 -3.49
CA ARG A 602 1.50 14.72 -3.84
C ARG A 602 2.00 13.73 -4.89
N ILE A 603 3.05 14.08 -5.62
CA ILE A 603 3.75 13.13 -6.51
C ILE A 603 4.49 12.10 -5.66
N ASN A 604 4.38 10.81 -5.99
CA ASN A 604 5.18 9.78 -5.33
C ASN A 604 6.66 10.00 -5.65
N LYS A 605 7.49 10.07 -4.59
CA LYS A 605 8.91 10.41 -4.71
C LYS A 605 9.71 9.48 -5.65
N ASN A 606 9.28 8.22 -5.81
CA ASN A 606 9.96 7.25 -6.68
C ASN A 606 9.64 7.46 -8.18
N TYR A 607 8.66 8.31 -8.49
CA TYR A 607 8.13 8.60 -9.83
C TYR A 607 8.37 10.05 -10.27
N LEU A 608 9.24 10.79 -9.56
CA LEU A 608 9.53 12.19 -9.88
C LEU A 608 10.20 12.39 -11.25
N ASP A 609 10.89 11.36 -11.74
CA ASP A 609 11.47 11.37 -13.09
C ASP A 609 10.36 11.45 -14.15
N LYS A 610 10.51 12.36 -15.11
CA LYS A 610 9.53 12.59 -16.18
C LYS A 610 9.24 11.31 -16.96
N ASP A 611 10.23 10.45 -17.15
CA ASP A 611 10.07 9.18 -17.88
C ASP A 611 9.23 8.15 -17.10
N LYS A 612 9.02 8.39 -15.80
CA LYS A 612 8.15 7.60 -14.92
C LYS A 612 6.74 8.18 -14.77
N ALA A 613 6.39 9.21 -15.53
CA ALA A 613 5.05 9.82 -15.55
C ALA A 613 4.56 10.28 -14.15
N PRO A 614 5.18 11.31 -13.53
CA PRO A 614 4.85 11.78 -12.18
C PRO A 614 3.37 12.17 -12.01
N GLY A 615 2.78 12.77 -13.05
CA GLY A 615 1.41 13.28 -13.00
C GLY A 615 0.33 12.21 -12.89
N VAL A 616 0.66 10.92 -13.09
CA VAL A 616 -0.26 9.78 -12.91
C VAL A 616 0.17 8.83 -11.79
N HIS A 617 1.14 9.21 -10.95
CA HIS A 617 1.62 8.39 -9.83
C HIS A 617 1.62 9.21 -8.54
N ARG A 618 0.41 9.61 -8.11
CA ARG A 618 0.20 10.51 -6.97
C ARG A 618 -0.39 9.77 -5.76
N GLU A 619 -0.27 10.41 -4.60
CA GLU A 619 -0.67 9.86 -3.31
C GLU A 619 -1.51 10.87 -2.52
N VAL A 620 -2.64 10.44 -1.95
CA VAL A 620 -3.47 11.29 -1.09
C VAL A 620 -2.84 11.46 0.30
N CYS A 621 -2.78 12.70 0.74
CA CYS A 621 -2.17 13.16 1.98
C CYS A 621 -3.15 14.05 2.77
N ILE A 622 -2.90 14.21 4.06
CA ILE A 622 -3.63 15.12 4.94
C ILE A 622 -2.68 15.88 5.86
N ASP A 623 -2.96 17.15 6.09
CA ASP A 623 -2.26 17.96 7.09
C ASP A 623 -3.22 18.95 7.77
N ARG A 624 -2.81 19.50 8.92
CA ARG A 624 -3.58 20.54 9.60
C ARG A 624 -3.50 21.86 8.82
N MET A 625 -4.64 22.54 8.71
CA MET A 625 -4.74 23.89 8.18
C MET A 625 -5.11 24.85 9.31
N GLU A 626 -4.32 25.90 9.48
CA GLU A 626 -4.46 26.87 10.57
C GLU A 626 -4.64 28.28 10.01
N PHE A 627 -5.25 29.15 10.81
CA PHE A 627 -5.54 30.53 10.43
C PHE A 627 -4.89 31.50 11.41
N ASN A 628 -4.47 32.64 10.90
CA ASN A 628 -4.08 33.79 11.72
C ASN A 628 -5.32 34.46 12.31
N ALA A 629 -5.11 35.32 13.32
CA ALA A 629 -6.18 36.07 13.97
C ALA A 629 -6.93 37.02 13.02
N ASP A 630 -6.29 37.46 11.93
CA ASP A 630 -6.87 38.33 10.90
C ASP A 630 -7.64 37.56 9.81
N GLY A 631 -7.76 36.23 9.95
CA GLY A 631 -8.43 35.35 8.99
C GLY A 631 -7.54 34.85 7.85
N THR A 632 -6.29 35.31 7.72
CA THR A 632 -5.39 34.75 6.70
C THR A 632 -5.00 33.30 7.01
N ILE A 633 -4.78 32.48 5.98
CA ILE A 633 -4.36 31.08 6.13
C ILE A 633 -2.85 31.07 6.47
N GLN A 634 -2.46 30.29 7.48
CA GLN A 634 -1.05 30.00 7.74
C GLN A 634 -0.55 28.97 6.73
N ARG A 635 0.66 29.16 6.18
CA ARG A 635 1.27 28.18 5.28
C ARG A 635 1.31 26.80 5.92
N VAL A 636 0.70 25.82 5.25
CA VAL A 636 0.59 24.44 5.72
C VAL A 636 1.98 23.82 5.82
N LYS A 637 2.24 23.13 6.93
CA LYS A 637 3.48 22.38 7.15
C LYS A 637 3.27 20.95 6.68
N VAL A 638 3.66 20.67 5.43
CA VAL A 638 3.54 19.33 4.85
C VAL A 638 4.34 18.29 5.63
N SER A 639 3.71 17.16 5.93
CA SER A 639 4.28 16.06 6.71
C SER A 639 4.55 14.80 5.87
N LYS A 640 5.44 13.93 6.36
CA LYS A 640 5.89 12.73 5.64
C LYS A 640 4.82 11.66 5.61
#